data_AF-A0A2S5T2Z1-F1
#
_entry.id   AF-A0A2S5T2Z1-F1
#
_cell.length_a   1.000
_cell.length_b   1.000
_cell.length_c   1.000
_cell.angle_alpha   90.00
_cell.angle_beta   90.00
_cell.angle_gamma   90.00
#
_symmetry.space_group_name_H-M   'P 1'
#
loop_
_entity.id
_entity.type
_entity.pdbx_description
1 polymer ?
#
loop_
_entity_poly.entity_id
_entity_poly.type
_entity_poly.pdbx_seq_one_letter_code
_entity_poly.pdbx_strand_id
1 'polypeptide(L)'
;MPSIPFLGTASLRTLALVGAAASGKTSLAEALLHRAGTIGAPGSLERGTTVSDFDPLERKFQHSLNASVMHLHHRDTRIHLIDTPGSPDFLGQSMTALEAVETAAVVVNAVAGIEPMTRRMMDWAARRGLCRLLVVNRIDAERVDLPALVERLQEAFGKECLPLNLPARGGTAVVDCFFHPSGEADFSSVEQAHRALVEQVVEVDAAFVERYLEDGDVDPSELHAPLEQALREGHLIPICFTSARHGAGLAELLDVLVQLMPNPAEGNPPRFLQGEGAQAHPVEARPDPDRHVLAHVFKVAIDPYVGKMGVFRIHQGTVTRDSLLYVGDGRKPFKVGHLFMLQGKEHVEIPRAGPGEICAVAKVDEIHFDAVLHDAAEDSRIHLQPLDFPIPVHGIAIEPVRRGDEQRLWDLLQKLVEEDPCLRIEHVASTNETVVYGLGELHLRVLLERLTEVHRCEVRTRPPRIAYRESITQPAEGHHRHKKQTGGAGQFGEVFLRVEPLPRGAGFEFVDQVKGGAIPSQFIPAVEKGVRQAMEAGVVAGYPMQDLRVIVHDGKHHPVDSKEVAFVTAGRKAFVDAALKARPIVLEPVVTLEVSAPEAHVGDITGDLAARRGQVNGTHASGDGSMTVLAQAPLAELASYQTRLNAMTGGQGRYTLAFSHYDVAPPGVQQQLASQFRMRDEE
;
A
#
# COMPACT_ATOMS: atom_id res chain seq x y z
N MET A 1 12.87 -29.82 -18.77
CA MET A 1 11.91 -30.04 -17.67
C MET A 1 10.70 -30.76 -18.25
N PRO A 2 10.06 -31.68 -17.52
CA PRO A 2 8.76 -32.22 -17.95
C PRO A 2 7.77 -31.06 -18.14
N SER A 3 6.86 -31.18 -19.12
CA SER A 3 5.82 -30.19 -19.35
C SER A 3 4.92 -30.09 -18.12
N ILE A 4 4.69 -28.87 -17.61
CA ILE A 4 3.76 -28.63 -16.50
C ILE A 4 2.35 -29.01 -16.97
N PRO A 5 1.67 -29.99 -16.33
CA PRO A 5 0.35 -30.44 -16.76
C PRO A 5 -0.72 -29.38 -16.46
N PHE A 6 -1.75 -29.34 -17.30
CA PHE A 6 -2.97 -28.60 -16.98
C PHE A 6 -3.78 -29.39 -15.95
N LEU A 7 -4.16 -28.75 -14.84
CA LEU A 7 -4.91 -29.37 -13.75
C LEU A 7 -6.31 -28.76 -13.65
N GLY A 8 -7.26 -29.56 -13.17
CA GLY A 8 -8.59 -29.05 -12.81
C GLY A 8 -8.52 -28.24 -11.51
N THR A 9 -9.47 -27.32 -11.32
CA THR A 9 -9.51 -26.40 -10.18
C THR A 9 -9.47 -27.11 -8.82
N ALA A 10 -10.11 -28.27 -8.69
CA ALA A 10 -10.09 -29.07 -7.45
C ALA A 10 -8.69 -29.54 -7.02
N SER A 11 -7.77 -29.69 -7.98
CA SER A 11 -6.38 -30.12 -7.79
C SER A 11 -5.43 -28.95 -7.57
N LEU A 12 -5.95 -27.76 -7.26
CA LEU A 12 -5.17 -26.56 -7.00
C LEU A 12 -5.36 -26.10 -5.55
N ARG A 13 -4.30 -25.56 -4.97
CA ARG A 13 -4.33 -24.79 -3.73
C ARG A 13 -3.52 -23.54 -3.93
N THR A 14 -3.96 -22.43 -3.33
CA THR A 14 -3.20 -21.18 -3.36
C THR A 14 -3.05 -20.66 -1.94
N LEU A 15 -1.82 -20.32 -1.56
CA LEU A 15 -1.55 -19.76 -0.25
C LEU A 15 -0.53 -18.63 -0.28
N ALA A 16 -0.73 -17.66 0.60
CA ALA A 16 0.25 -16.62 0.89
C ALA A 16 0.86 -16.88 2.27
N LEU A 17 2.19 -16.97 2.34
CA LEU A 17 2.91 -16.94 3.61
C LEU A 17 3.02 -15.48 4.04
N VAL A 18 2.34 -15.12 5.12
CA VAL A 18 2.32 -13.77 5.69
C VAL A 18 2.69 -13.79 7.16
N GLY A 19 3.00 -12.63 7.73
CA GLY A 19 3.41 -12.51 9.14
C GLY A 19 4.67 -11.67 9.32
N ALA A 20 5.15 -11.57 10.56
CA ALA A 20 6.22 -10.67 10.94
C ALA A 20 7.57 -10.93 10.25
N ALA A 21 8.44 -9.92 10.24
CA ALA A 21 9.82 -10.07 9.80
C ALA A 21 10.53 -11.14 10.63
N ALA A 22 11.41 -11.92 10.01
CA ALA A 22 12.15 -13.01 10.66
C ALA A 22 11.28 -14.12 11.31
N SER A 23 9.98 -14.22 10.97
CA SER A 23 9.15 -15.36 11.41
C SER A 23 9.49 -16.69 10.73
N GLY A 24 10.34 -16.64 9.69
CA GLY A 24 10.81 -17.81 8.96
C GLY A 24 9.96 -18.20 7.76
N LYS A 25 9.18 -17.28 7.19
CA LYS A 25 8.36 -17.47 5.98
C LYS A 25 9.18 -18.02 4.81
N THR A 26 10.22 -17.31 4.40
CA THR A 26 11.11 -17.73 3.31
C THR A 26 11.78 -19.06 3.60
N SER A 27 12.27 -19.28 4.83
CA SER A 27 12.87 -20.57 5.20
C SER A 27 11.85 -21.71 5.17
N LEU A 28 10.59 -21.45 5.55
CA LEU A 28 9.50 -22.41 5.47
C LEU A 28 9.16 -22.72 4.00
N ALA A 29 9.10 -21.70 3.13
CA ALA A 29 8.89 -21.88 1.70
C ALA A 29 9.96 -22.79 1.07
N GLU A 30 11.24 -22.51 1.35
CA GLU A 30 12.37 -23.35 0.91
C GLU A 30 12.25 -24.80 1.41
N ALA A 31 11.89 -24.96 2.69
CA ALA A 31 11.78 -26.26 3.31
C ALA A 31 10.61 -27.08 2.71
N LEU A 32 9.48 -26.42 2.41
CA LEU A 32 8.33 -27.03 1.73
C LEU A 32 8.67 -27.43 0.29
N LEU A 33 9.33 -26.54 -0.47
CA LEU A 33 9.79 -26.84 -1.83
C LEU A 33 10.73 -28.04 -1.86
N HIS A 34 11.67 -28.11 -0.91
CA HIS A 34 12.58 -29.24 -0.79
C HIS A 34 11.86 -30.51 -0.37
N ARG A 35 10.95 -30.44 0.62
CA ARG A 35 10.17 -31.59 1.10
C ARG A 35 9.28 -32.17 0.00
N ALA A 36 8.72 -31.32 -0.85
CA ALA A 36 7.94 -31.70 -2.04
C ALA A 36 8.83 -32.21 -3.21
N GLY A 37 10.16 -32.21 -3.06
CA GLY A 37 11.09 -32.62 -4.11
C GLY A 37 11.19 -31.65 -5.30
N THR A 38 10.66 -30.44 -5.16
CA THR A 38 10.68 -29.40 -6.21
C THR A 38 12.09 -28.80 -6.38
N ILE A 39 12.84 -28.72 -5.28
CA ILE A 39 14.26 -28.33 -5.28
C ILE A 39 15.11 -29.41 -4.61
N GLY A 40 16.36 -29.54 -5.03
CA GLY A 40 17.27 -30.59 -4.52
C GLY A 40 17.83 -30.33 -3.12
N ALA A 41 17.82 -29.09 -2.64
CA ALA A 41 18.24 -28.72 -1.29
C ALA A 41 17.59 -27.38 -0.90
N PRO A 42 17.28 -27.13 0.39
CA PRO A 42 16.79 -25.82 0.84
C PRO A 42 17.87 -24.72 0.65
N GLY A 43 17.46 -23.57 0.14
CA GLY A 43 18.29 -22.38 0.05
C GLY A 43 18.59 -21.76 1.42
N SER A 44 19.53 -20.80 1.45
CA SER A 44 19.86 -20.02 2.66
C SER A 44 19.86 -18.54 2.33
N LEU A 45 19.28 -17.76 3.24
CA LEU A 45 19.22 -16.30 3.18
C LEU A 45 20.63 -15.71 3.21
N GLU A 46 21.50 -16.19 4.11
CA GLU A 46 22.85 -15.65 4.26
C GLU A 46 23.70 -15.89 3.00
N ARG A 47 23.46 -17.00 2.31
CA ARG A 47 24.15 -17.35 1.06
C ARG A 47 23.48 -16.77 -0.18
N GLY A 48 22.28 -16.18 -0.06
CA GLY A 48 21.51 -15.64 -1.18
C GLY A 48 21.10 -16.70 -2.21
N THR A 49 20.86 -17.93 -1.77
CA THR A 49 20.54 -19.08 -2.64
C THR A 49 19.09 -19.53 -2.56
N THR A 50 18.22 -18.75 -1.93
CA THR A 50 16.78 -19.03 -1.89
C THR A 50 16.16 -18.86 -3.27
N VAL A 51 15.10 -19.62 -3.54
CA VAL A 51 14.22 -19.48 -4.70
C VAL A 51 13.42 -18.19 -4.60
N SER A 52 12.94 -17.85 -3.40
CA SER A 52 12.08 -16.68 -3.16
C SER A 52 12.81 -15.35 -3.30
N ASP A 53 13.92 -15.15 -2.57
CA ASP A 53 14.65 -13.89 -2.49
C ASP A 53 15.77 -13.82 -3.54
N PHE A 54 15.37 -13.70 -4.80
CA PHE A 54 16.30 -13.70 -5.93
C PHE A 54 16.72 -12.31 -6.40
N ASP A 55 16.04 -11.24 -5.97
CA ASP A 55 16.38 -9.87 -6.35
C ASP A 55 17.73 -9.47 -5.73
N PRO A 56 18.58 -8.71 -6.45
CA PRO A 56 19.88 -8.28 -5.94
C PRO A 56 19.81 -7.55 -4.60
N LEU A 57 18.79 -6.72 -4.38
CA LEU A 57 18.62 -5.99 -3.13
C LEU A 57 18.17 -6.90 -2.00
N GLU A 58 17.33 -7.89 -2.25
CA GLU A 58 16.92 -8.87 -1.22
C GLU A 58 18.12 -9.65 -0.69
N ARG A 59 19.05 -10.03 -1.58
CA ARG A 59 20.33 -10.66 -1.20
C ARG A 59 21.24 -9.73 -0.40
N LYS A 60 21.26 -8.45 -0.77
CA LYS A 60 22.07 -7.41 -0.08
C LYS A 60 21.52 -7.13 1.32
N PHE A 61 20.20 -6.98 1.46
CA PHE A 61 19.54 -6.67 2.72
C PHE A 61 19.25 -7.91 3.57
N GLN A 62 19.38 -9.13 3.00
CA GLN A 62 19.08 -10.41 3.65
C GLN A 62 17.64 -10.48 4.20
N HIS A 63 16.72 -9.83 3.51
CA HIS A 63 15.30 -9.74 3.83
C HIS A 63 14.48 -9.71 2.54
N SER A 64 13.32 -10.37 2.54
CA SER A 64 12.36 -10.28 1.43
C SER A 64 11.83 -8.86 1.31
N LEU A 65 11.86 -8.34 0.08
CA LEU A 65 11.41 -6.98 -0.27
C LEU A 65 10.21 -7.03 -1.20
N ASN A 66 10.09 -8.09 -2.00
CA ASN A 66 9.01 -8.33 -2.95
C ASN A 66 8.20 -9.56 -2.57
N ALA A 67 6.93 -9.60 -2.96
CA ALA A 67 6.19 -10.86 -2.98
C ALA A 67 6.73 -11.77 -4.09
N SER A 68 7.08 -13.00 -3.75
CA SER A 68 7.68 -13.99 -4.66
C SER A 68 6.72 -15.14 -4.91
N VAL A 69 6.48 -15.48 -6.18
CA VAL A 69 5.54 -16.52 -6.59
C VAL A 69 6.30 -17.80 -6.92
N MET A 70 5.87 -18.88 -6.29
CA MET A 70 6.44 -20.21 -6.41
C MET A 70 5.32 -21.24 -6.52
N HIS A 71 5.68 -22.46 -6.93
CA HIS A 71 4.74 -23.57 -6.93
C HIS A 71 5.45 -24.88 -6.57
N LEU A 72 4.69 -25.80 -6.00
CA LEU A 72 5.13 -27.16 -5.69
C LEU A 72 4.03 -28.16 -6.00
N HIS A 73 4.41 -29.44 -6.11
CA HIS A 73 3.49 -30.55 -6.29
C HIS A 73 3.57 -31.47 -5.09
N HIS A 74 2.42 -31.82 -4.52
CA HIS A 74 2.30 -32.81 -3.46
C HIS A 74 1.08 -33.69 -3.74
N ARG A 75 1.29 -35.01 -3.80
CA ARG A 75 0.29 -35.97 -4.31
C ARG A 75 -0.17 -35.54 -5.73
N ASP A 76 -1.48 -35.51 -5.98
CA ASP A 76 -2.07 -35.10 -7.27
C ASP A 76 -2.46 -33.61 -7.31
N THR A 77 -1.96 -32.80 -6.37
CA THR A 77 -2.34 -31.40 -6.20
C THR A 77 -1.15 -30.47 -6.43
N ARG A 78 -1.38 -29.37 -7.15
CA ARG A 78 -0.43 -28.25 -7.24
C ARG A 78 -0.76 -27.21 -6.19
N ILE A 79 0.26 -26.77 -5.47
CA ILE A 79 0.17 -25.71 -4.48
C ILE A 79 0.93 -24.50 -5.03
N HIS A 80 0.21 -23.40 -5.26
CA HIS A 80 0.78 -22.08 -5.50
C HIS A 80 1.11 -21.42 -4.16
N LEU A 81 2.33 -20.90 -4.07
CA LEU A 81 2.89 -20.31 -2.86
C LEU A 81 3.36 -18.89 -3.15
N ILE A 82 2.85 -17.92 -2.39
CA ILE A 82 3.35 -16.55 -2.41
C ILE A 82 4.09 -16.28 -1.11
N ASP A 83 5.42 -16.17 -1.15
CA ASP A 83 6.20 -15.70 0.00
C ASP A 83 6.20 -14.17 0.02
N THR A 84 5.89 -13.57 1.17
CA THR A 84 5.71 -12.11 1.27
C THR A 84 6.70 -11.46 2.24
N PRO A 85 7.03 -10.17 2.04
CA PRO A 85 7.79 -9.41 3.01
C PRO A 85 7.10 -9.36 4.38
N GLY A 86 7.90 -9.42 5.46
CA GLY A 86 7.38 -9.28 6.83
C GLY A 86 7.51 -7.89 7.45
N SER A 87 8.22 -6.98 6.79
CA SER A 87 8.37 -5.61 7.29
C SER A 87 7.11 -4.79 7.00
N PRO A 88 6.64 -3.97 7.95
CA PRO A 88 5.57 -3.00 7.71
C PRO A 88 5.88 -1.99 6.58
N ASP A 89 7.17 -1.81 6.27
CA ASP A 89 7.60 -0.91 5.18
C ASP A 89 7.20 -1.40 3.79
N PHE A 90 6.95 -2.70 3.62
CA PHE A 90 6.64 -3.34 2.32
C PHE A 90 5.22 -3.93 2.29
N LEU A 91 4.28 -3.29 2.99
CA LEU A 91 2.88 -3.72 3.03
C LEU A 91 2.21 -3.75 1.65
N GLY A 92 2.62 -2.86 0.75
CA GLY A 92 2.15 -2.86 -0.64
C GLY A 92 2.46 -4.16 -1.39
N GLN A 93 3.49 -4.90 -0.97
CA GLN A 93 3.82 -6.21 -1.54
C GLN A 93 3.08 -7.35 -0.83
N SER A 94 2.87 -7.26 0.49
CA SER A 94 2.26 -8.35 1.25
C SER A 94 0.74 -8.38 1.15
N MET A 95 0.08 -7.22 1.12
CA MET A 95 -1.38 -7.14 1.05
C MET A 95 -1.93 -7.58 -0.32
N THR A 96 -1.21 -7.29 -1.39
CA THR A 96 -1.61 -7.66 -2.76
C THR A 96 -1.65 -9.17 -2.98
N ALA A 97 -0.76 -9.91 -2.30
CA ALA A 97 -0.75 -11.37 -2.32
C ALA A 97 -2.05 -11.98 -1.78
N LEU A 98 -2.75 -11.31 -0.84
CA LEU A 98 -3.98 -11.82 -0.24
C LEU A 98 -5.13 -11.90 -1.25
N GLU A 99 -5.15 -11.04 -2.27
CA GLU A 99 -6.19 -11.07 -3.31
C GLU A 99 -6.01 -12.22 -4.31
N ALA A 100 -4.80 -12.78 -4.37
CA ALA A 100 -4.46 -13.84 -5.29
C ALA A 100 -4.68 -15.25 -4.73
N VAL A 101 -5.05 -15.38 -3.44
CA VAL A 101 -5.04 -16.67 -2.74
C VAL A 101 -6.34 -16.98 -2.01
N GLU A 102 -6.59 -18.26 -1.75
CA GLU A 102 -7.71 -18.71 -0.92
C GLU A 102 -7.31 -18.87 0.56
N THR A 103 -6.03 -19.10 0.86
CA THR A 103 -5.52 -19.29 2.22
C THR A 103 -4.42 -18.30 2.59
N ALA A 104 -4.61 -17.58 3.69
CA ALA A 104 -3.57 -16.80 4.35
C ALA A 104 -2.90 -17.66 5.43
N ALA A 105 -1.67 -18.12 5.16
CA ALA A 105 -0.86 -18.86 6.10
C ALA A 105 0.01 -17.89 6.92
N VAL A 106 -0.47 -17.54 8.10
CA VAL A 106 0.18 -16.58 9.00
C VAL A 106 1.24 -17.29 9.83
N VAL A 107 2.51 -17.04 9.49
CA VAL A 107 3.67 -17.66 10.13
C VAL A 107 4.06 -16.91 11.39
N VAL A 108 4.05 -17.61 12.52
CA VAL A 108 4.38 -17.13 13.85
C VAL A 108 5.69 -17.77 14.30
N ASN A 109 6.65 -16.97 14.74
CA ASN A 109 7.88 -17.48 15.35
C ASN A 109 7.57 -17.96 16.77
N ALA A 110 7.84 -19.23 17.09
CA ALA A 110 7.53 -19.78 18.40
C ALA A 110 8.23 -19.05 19.55
N VAL A 111 9.43 -18.49 19.32
CA VAL A 111 10.21 -17.73 20.30
C VAL A 111 9.63 -16.32 20.50
N ALA A 112 9.33 -15.60 19.41
CA ALA A 112 8.85 -14.23 19.50
C ALA A 112 7.35 -14.15 19.88
N GLY A 113 6.57 -15.15 19.47
CA GLY A 113 5.13 -15.19 19.64
C GLY A 113 4.41 -14.22 18.71
N ILE A 114 3.33 -13.61 19.21
CA ILE A 114 2.42 -12.76 18.43
C ILE A 114 2.99 -11.36 18.31
N GLU A 115 3.38 -10.98 17.10
CA GLU A 115 3.87 -9.65 16.77
C GLU A 115 2.77 -8.78 16.13
N PRO A 116 2.90 -7.43 16.12
CA PRO A 116 1.87 -6.54 15.55
C PRO A 116 1.52 -6.84 14.09
N MET A 117 2.50 -7.28 13.30
CA MET A 117 2.28 -7.67 11.91
C MET A 117 1.45 -8.95 11.79
N THR A 118 1.60 -9.90 12.72
CA THR A 118 0.79 -11.11 12.79
C THR A 118 -0.69 -10.77 12.97
N ARG A 119 -1.01 -9.86 13.91
CA ARG A 119 -2.39 -9.40 14.14
C ARG A 119 -2.98 -8.74 12.90
N ARG A 120 -2.26 -7.80 12.31
CA ARG A 120 -2.71 -7.10 11.09
C ARG A 120 -3.01 -8.06 9.93
N MET A 121 -2.16 -9.06 9.72
CA MET A 121 -2.38 -10.05 8.66
C MET A 121 -3.59 -10.96 8.95
N MET A 122 -3.80 -11.34 10.20
CA MET A 122 -5.02 -12.07 10.61
C MET A 122 -6.28 -11.23 10.37
N ASP A 123 -6.24 -9.94 10.70
CA ASP A 123 -7.37 -9.01 10.52
C ASP A 123 -7.67 -8.75 9.04
N TRP A 124 -6.64 -8.51 8.21
CA TRP A 124 -6.82 -8.31 6.78
C TRP A 124 -7.34 -9.57 6.08
N ALA A 125 -6.79 -10.74 6.41
CA ALA A 125 -7.30 -12.01 5.91
C ALA A 125 -8.77 -12.21 6.32
N ALA A 126 -9.15 -11.89 7.56
CA ALA A 126 -10.52 -11.98 8.03
C ALA A 126 -11.46 -11.01 7.29
N ARG A 127 -11.08 -9.75 7.12
CA ARG A 127 -11.86 -8.73 6.38
C ARG A 127 -12.08 -9.13 4.92
N ARG A 128 -11.09 -9.77 4.32
CA ARG A 128 -11.17 -10.32 2.96
C ARG A 128 -11.96 -11.64 2.88
N GLY A 129 -12.25 -12.27 4.02
CA GLY A 129 -12.93 -13.55 4.11
C GLY A 129 -12.05 -14.72 3.67
N LEU A 130 -10.72 -14.63 3.80
CA LEU A 130 -9.84 -15.75 3.47
C LEU A 130 -9.87 -16.82 4.56
N CYS A 131 -9.61 -18.07 4.16
CA CYS A 131 -9.23 -19.10 5.11
C CYS A 131 -7.92 -18.71 5.79
N ARG A 132 -7.86 -18.81 7.12
CA ARG A 132 -6.69 -18.43 7.93
C ARG A 132 -6.06 -19.67 8.53
N LEU A 133 -4.75 -19.82 8.34
CA LEU A 133 -3.95 -20.91 8.89
C LEU A 133 -2.81 -20.30 9.72
N LEU A 134 -2.69 -20.66 10.99
CA LEU A 134 -1.56 -20.28 11.82
C LEU A 134 -0.45 -21.33 11.70
N VAL A 135 0.75 -20.90 11.29
CA VAL A 135 1.92 -21.78 11.24
C VAL A 135 2.92 -21.35 12.30
N VAL A 136 2.98 -22.08 13.42
CA VAL A 136 3.96 -21.84 14.49
C VAL A 136 5.27 -22.51 14.09
N ASN A 137 6.24 -21.71 13.66
CA ASN A 137 7.54 -22.18 13.17
C ASN A 137 8.63 -22.02 14.25
N ARG A 138 9.72 -22.79 14.10
CA ARG A 138 10.86 -22.85 15.05
C ARG A 138 10.50 -23.45 16.41
N ILE A 139 9.67 -24.48 16.40
CA ILE A 139 9.28 -25.21 17.61
C ILE A 139 10.45 -25.96 18.28
N ASP A 140 11.54 -26.15 17.54
CA ASP A 140 12.81 -26.75 17.98
C ASP A 140 13.73 -25.78 18.73
N ALA A 141 13.35 -24.51 18.85
CA ALA A 141 14.17 -23.53 19.54
C ALA A 141 14.20 -23.77 21.06
N GLU A 142 15.32 -23.40 21.69
CA GLU A 142 15.46 -23.52 23.14
C GLU A 142 14.52 -22.55 23.88
N ARG A 143 13.99 -23.00 25.03
CA ARG A 143 13.19 -22.20 25.97
C ARG A 143 11.90 -21.62 25.37
N VAL A 144 11.26 -22.37 24.46
CA VAL A 144 9.94 -22.02 23.94
C VAL A 144 8.85 -22.64 24.83
N ASP A 145 7.88 -21.82 25.23
CA ASP A 145 6.66 -22.26 25.90
C ASP A 145 5.51 -22.31 24.89
N LEU A 146 5.38 -23.47 24.24
CA LEU A 146 4.35 -23.70 23.22
C LEU A 146 2.92 -23.72 23.79
N PRO A 147 2.65 -24.33 24.96
CA PRO A 147 1.34 -24.23 25.61
C PRO A 147 0.89 -22.78 25.82
N ALA A 148 1.73 -21.95 26.45
CA ALA A 148 1.39 -20.55 26.69
C ALA A 148 1.27 -19.73 25.39
N LEU A 149 1.96 -20.13 24.32
CA LEU A 149 1.77 -19.50 23.01
C LEU A 149 0.40 -19.83 22.40
N VAL A 150 -0.08 -21.07 22.52
CA VAL A 150 -1.43 -21.46 22.06
C VAL A 150 -2.49 -20.66 22.81
N GLU A 151 -2.39 -20.57 24.13
CA GLU A 151 -3.32 -19.77 24.94
C GLU A 151 -3.37 -18.31 24.47
N ARG A 152 -2.19 -17.68 24.26
CA ARG A 152 -2.12 -16.31 23.72
C ARG A 152 -2.70 -16.18 22.31
N LEU A 153 -2.54 -17.19 21.45
CA LEU A 153 -3.13 -17.19 20.11
C LEU A 153 -4.67 -17.23 20.21
N GLN A 154 -5.20 -18.06 21.10
CA GLN A 154 -6.64 -18.16 21.35
C GLN A 154 -7.22 -16.89 21.97
N GLU A 155 -6.49 -16.27 22.91
CA GLU A 155 -6.86 -14.97 23.49
C GLU A 155 -6.90 -13.86 22.42
N ALA A 156 -5.94 -13.87 21.49
CA ALA A 156 -5.81 -12.83 20.47
C ALA A 156 -6.75 -13.00 19.28
N PHE A 157 -7.01 -14.23 18.86
CA PHE A 157 -7.67 -14.53 17.57
C PHE A 157 -8.96 -15.34 17.71
N GLY A 158 -9.31 -15.76 18.92
CA GLY A 158 -10.51 -16.54 19.21
C GLY A 158 -10.21 -17.99 19.60
N LYS A 159 -11.15 -18.61 20.33
CA LYS A 159 -11.04 -20.00 20.79
C LYS A 159 -11.07 -21.01 19.65
N GLU A 160 -11.52 -20.57 18.48
CA GLU A 160 -11.54 -21.27 17.20
C GLU A 160 -10.12 -21.59 16.70
N CYS A 161 -9.07 -21.01 17.31
CA CYS A 161 -7.69 -21.35 17.04
C CYS A 161 -7.31 -22.70 17.65
N LEU A 162 -7.31 -23.77 16.85
CA LEU A 162 -7.14 -25.14 17.32
C LEU A 162 -5.96 -25.88 16.65
N PRO A 163 -5.12 -26.60 17.42
CA PRO A 163 -4.01 -27.40 16.88
C PRO A 163 -4.47 -28.57 16.00
N LEU A 164 -4.05 -28.60 14.73
CA LEU A 164 -4.18 -29.77 13.85
C LEU A 164 -3.08 -30.80 14.05
N ASN A 165 -1.93 -30.35 14.55
CA ASN A 165 -0.87 -31.23 15.02
C ASN A 165 -0.35 -30.69 16.36
N LEU A 166 0.36 -31.54 17.10
CA LEU A 166 1.02 -31.15 18.34
C LEU A 166 2.51 -31.50 18.26
N PRO A 167 3.41 -30.66 18.79
CA PRO A 167 4.83 -30.97 18.90
C PRO A 167 5.07 -32.25 19.70
N ALA A 168 6.08 -33.01 19.30
CA ALA A 168 6.52 -34.20 20.01
C ALA A 168 8.04 -34.31 20.00
N ARG A 169 8.57 -35.08 20.96
CA ARG A 169 10.02 -35.33 21.12
C ARG A 169 10.81 -34.02 21.26
N GLY A 170 10.29 -33.09 22.06
CA GLY A 170 10.90 -31.78 22.27
C GLY A 170 10.97 -30.92 21.01
N GLY A 171 9.87 -30.89 20.25
CA GLY A 171 9.76 -30.08 19.02
C GLY A 171 10.54 -30.61 17.80
N THR A 172 11.11 -31.81 17.87
CA THR A 172 11.83 -32.42 16.73
C THR A 172 10.93 -33.28 15.83
N ALA A 173 9.70 -33.54 16.28
CA ALA A 173 8.63 -34.18 15.52
C ALA A 173 7.30 -33.48 15.84
N VAL A 174 6.24 -33.88 15.12
CA VAL A 174 4.86 -33.55 15.46
C VAL A 174 4.01 -34.82 15.42
N VAL A 175 2.86 -34.79 16.08
CA VAL A 175 1.83 -35.82 16.03
C VAL A 175 0.57 -35.19 15.46
N ASP A 176 0.00 -35.86 14.46
CA ASP A 176 -1.26 -35.46 13.82
C ASP A 176 -2.43 -35.63 14.80
N CYS A 177 -3.28 -34.60 14.91
CA CYS A 177 -4.46 -34.60 15.77
C CYS A 177 -5.76 -34.73 14.98
N PHE A 178 -5.72 -34.79 13.65
CA PHE A 178 -6.90 -34.82 12.79
C PHE A 178 -7.04 -36.14 12.01
N PHE A 179 -6.11 -36.50 11.12
CA PHE A 179 -6.28 -37.70 10.28
C PHE A 179 -5.94 -38.98 11.03
N HIS A 180 -4.86 -38.94 11.83
CA HIS A 180 -4.38 -40.08 12.59
C HIS A 180 -4.12 -39.69 14.05
N PRO A 181 -5.19 -39.43 14.85
CA PRO A 181 -5.09 -38.91 16.22
C PRO A 181 -4.58 -39.98 17.21
N SER A 182 -3.31 -40.33 17.09
CA SER A 182 -2.65 -41.34 17.93
C SER A 182 -1.19 -40.98 18.19
N GLY A 183 -0.75 -41.13 19.44
CA GLY A 183 0.63 -40.85 19.84
C GLY A 183 0.73 -40.02 21.11
N GLU A 184 1.95 -39.65 21.46
CA GLU A 184 2.28 -38.84 22.63
C GLU A 184 2.88 -37.50 22.18
N ALA A 185 2.28 -36.41 22.62
CA ALA A 185 2.71 -35.04 22.35
C ALA A 185 3.47 -34.46 23.54
N ASP A 186 4.28 -33.43 23.30
CA ASP A 186 5.03 -32.71 24.34
C ASP A 186 4.10 -31.95 25.30
N PHE A 187 2.91 -31.56 24.82
CA PHE A 187 1.86 -30.96 25.64
C PHE A 187 0.46 -31.25 25.08
N SER A 188 -0.54 -31.18 25.96
CA SER A 188 -1.93 -31.60 25.71
C SER A 188 -2.05 -33.07 25.28
N SER A 189 -3.24 -33.66 25.37
CA SER A 189 -3.46 -34.98 24.78
C SER A 189 -3.93 -34.85 23.33
N VAL A 190 -3.45 -35.75 22.46
CA VAL A 190 -3.88 -35.83 21.05
C VAL A 190 -5.39 -36.07 20.95
N GLU A 191 -5.93 -36.90 21.84
CA GLU A 191 -7.37 -37.18 21.95
C GLU A 191 -8.18 -35.93 22.30
N GLN A 192 -7.70 -35.08 23.22
CA GLN A 192 -8.36 -33.82 23.57
C GLN A 192 -8.34 -32.83 22.41
N ALA A 193 -7.20 -32.70 21.72
CA ALA A 193 -7.09 -31.83 20.54
C ALA A 193 -8.01 -32.31 19.41
N HIS A 194 -8.02 -33.62 19.13
CA HIS A 194 -8.91 -34.23 18.13
C HIS A 194 -10.38 -33.96 18.44
N ARG A 195 -10.79 -34.21 19.69
CA ARG A 195 -12.16 -33.97 20.13
C ARG A 195 -12.57 -32.51 19.95
N ALA A 196 -11.71 -31.56 20.33
CA ALA A 196 -12.00 -30.14 20.16
C ALA A 196 -12.16 -29.75 18.68
N LEU A 197 -11.32 -30.30 17.78
CA LEU A 197 -11.45 -30.08 16.34
C LEU A 197 -12.78 -30.62 15.80
N VAL A 198 -13.15 -31.85 16.16
CA VAL A 198 -14.40 -32.48 15.70
C VAL A 198 -15.61 -31.71 16.23
N GLU A 199 -15.62 -31.34 17.53
CA GLU A 199 -16.69 -30.52 18.12
C GLU A 199 -16.84 -29.19 17.36
N GLN A 200 -15.74 -28.50 17.06
CA GLN A 200 -15.77 -27.22 16.33
C GLN A 200 -16.31 -27.35 14.89
N VAL A 201 -16.01 -28.45 14.20
CA VAL A 201 -16.48 -28.74 12.83
C VAL A 201 -17.95 -29.15 12.81
N VAL A 202 -18.39 -29.86 13.85
CA VAL A 202 -19.79 -30.29 14.01
C VAL A 202 -20.69 -29.09 14.30
N GLU A 203 -20.26 -28.13 15.11
CA GLU A 203 -21.05 -26.96 15.50
C GLU A 203 -21.56 -26.08 14.34
N VAL A 204 -20.92 -26.13 13.17
CA VAL A 204 -21.29 -25.31 12.00
C VAL A 204 -22.52 -25.85 11.25
N ASP A 205 -22.89 -27.12 11.47
CA ASP A 205 -24.04 -27.77 10.84
C ASP A 205 -24.97 -28.39 11.90
N ALA A 206 -26.09 -27.71 12.20
CA ALA A 206 -27.08 -28.17 13.18
C ALA A 206 -27.66 -29.55 12.87
N ALA A 207 -27.79 -29.93 11.60
CA ALA A 207 -28.27 -31.26 11.23
C ALA A 207 -27.20 -32.35 11.46
N PHE A 208 -25.93 -31.98 11.32
CA PHE A 208 -24.80 -32.85 11.67
C PHE A 208 -24.66 -33.02 13.18
N VAL A 209 -24.87 -31.95 13.97
CA VAL A 209 -24.90 -31.99 15.45
C VAL A 209 -25.89 -33.03 15.96
N GLU A 210 -27.14 -32.97 15.46
CA GLU A 210 -28.20 -33.91 15.88
C GLU A 210 -27.80 -35.36 15.56
N ARG A 211 -27.25 -35.62 14.37
CA ARG A 211 -26.79 -36.96 13.97
C ARG A 211 -25.58 -37.46 14.78
N TYR A 212 -24.58 -36.63 15.04
CA TYR A 212 -23.42 -37.01 15.84
C TYR A 212 -23.81 -37.36 17.28
N LEU A 213 -24.80 -36.65 17.84
CA LEU A 213 -25.35 -36.95 19.17
C LEU A 213 -26.18 -38.24 19.21
N GLU A 214 -26.84 -38.62 18.11
CA GLU A 214 -27.68 -39.83 18.01
C GLU A 214 -26.89 -41.09 17.60
N ASP A 215 -26.03 -40.99 16.59
CA ASP A 215 -25.39 -42.12 15.91
C ASP A 215 -23.90 -42.34 16.29
N GLY A 216 -23.24 -41.37 16.92
CA GLY A 216 -21.82 -41.45 17.30
C GLY A 216 -20.85 -41.09 16.17
N ASP A 217 -19.77 -41.86 15.98
CA ASP A 217 -18.71 -41.59 14.99
C ASP A 217 -19.26 -41.58 13.55
N VAL A 218 -19.10 -40.46 12.85
CA VAL A 218 -19.53 -40.26 11.46
C VAL A 218 -18.38 -40.57 10.49
N ASP A 219 -18.71 -40.95 9.25
CA ASP A 219 -17.72 -41.19 8.20
C ASP A 219 -16.87 -39.92 7.94
N PRO A 220 -15.52 -40.01 7.98
CA PRO A 220 -14.64 -38.87 7.73
C PRO A 220 -14.86 -38.14 6.39
N SER A 221 -15.42 -38.82 5.38
CA SER A 221 -15.75 -38.20 4.10
C SER A 221 -16.95 -37.24 4.18
N GLU A 222 -17.82 -37.38 5.17
CA GLU A 222 -18.94 -36.46 5.41
C GLU A 222 -18.50 -35.16 6.13
N LEU A 223 -17.31 -35.15 6.75
CA LEU A 223 -16.77 -33.98 7.45
C LEU A 223 -16.19 -32.91 6.52
N HIS A 224 -15.99 -33.20 5.23
CA HIS A 224 -15.31 -32.28 4.30
C HIS A 224 -16.08 -30.96 4.12
N ALA A 225 -17.39 -31.02 3.86
CA ALA A 225 -18.20 -29.82 3.63
C ALA A 225 -18.39 -28.95 4.89
N PRO A 226 -18.72 -29.51 6.08
CA PRO A 226 -18.74 -28.74 7.32
C PRO A 226 -17.37 -28.12 7.66
N LEU A 227 -16.27 -28.86 7.42
CA LEU A 227 -14.92 -28.35 7.65
C LEU A 227 -14.58 -27.18 6.71
N GLU A 228 -14.89 -27.32 5.42
CA GLU A 228 -14.70 -26.25 4.43
C GLU A 228 -15.44 -24.98 4.86
N GLN A 229 -16.70 -25.12 5.27
CA GLN A 229 -17.49 -24.01 5.80
C GLN A 229 -16.84 -23.41 7.06
N ALA A 230 -16.41 -24.24 8.00
CA ALA A 230 -15.76 -23.80 9.23
C ALA A 230 -14.51 -22.93 8.95
N LEU A 231 -13.67 -23.38 8.02
CA LEU A 231 -12.45 -22.69 7.62
C LEU A 231 -12.74 -21.36 6.92
N ARG A 232 -13.73 -21.36 6.02
CA ARG A 232 -14.12 -20.21 5.21
C ARG A 232 -14.80 -19.10 6.01
N GLU A 233 -15.58 -19.48 7.02
CA GLU A 233 -16.27 -18.55 7.93
C GLU A 233 -15.38 -18.13 9.10
N GLY A 234 -14.21 -18.77 9.27
CA GLY A 234 -13.32 -18.53 10.40
C GLY A 234 -13.84 -19.11 11.71
N HIS A 235 -14.80 -20.03 11.64
CA HIS A 235 -15.27 -20.85 12.76
C HIS A 235 -14.23 -21.91 13.17
N LEU A 236 -13.21 -22.14 12.34
CA LEU A 236 -12.01 -22.89 12.68
C LEU A 236 -10.79 -22.16 12.09
N ILE A 237 -9.78 -21.91 12.92
CA ILE A 237 -8.48 -21.38 12.50
C ILE A 237 -7.41 -22.40 12.90
N PRO A 238 -6.95 -23.24 11.96
CA PRO A 238 -6.00 -24.28 12.30
C PRO A 238 -4.66 -23.73 12.76
N ILE A 239 -4.05 -24.40 13.75
CA ILE A 239 -2.66 -24.19 14.16
C ILE A 239 -1.82 -25.41 13.72
N CYS A 240 -0.77 -25.16 12.95
CA CYS A 240 0.22 -26.15 12.54
C CYS A 240 1.60 -25.78 13.09
N PHE A 241 2.19 -26.67 13.87
CA PHE A 241 3.54 -26.57 14.39
C PHE A 241 4.55 -27.10 13.36
N THR A 242 5.62 -26.34 13.13
CA THR A 242 6.66 -26.69 12.17
C THR A 242 8.06 -26.30 12.63
N SER A 243 9.06 -27.00 12.10
CA SER A 243 10.46 -26.56 12.12
C SER A 243 11.00 -26.60 10.69
N ALA A 244 11.11 -25.43 10.06
CA ALA A 244 11.74 -25.33 8.74
C ALA A 244 13.20 -25.82 8.73
N ARG A 245 13.88 -25.77 9.88
CA ARG A 245 15.29 -26.17 10.02
C ARG A 245 15.47 -27.69 10.07
N HIS A 246 14.69 -28.37 10.91
CA HIS A 246 14.84 -29.82 11.13
C HIS A 246 13.84 -30.66 10.34
N GLY A 247 12.84 -30.03 9.72
CA GLY A 247 11.83 -30.68 8.89
C GLY A 247 10.61 -31.21 9.67
N ALA A 248 10.53 -30.98 10.98
CA ALA A 248 9.39 -31.36 11.79
C ALA A 248 8.11 -30.67 11.28
N GLY A 249 7.03 -31.43 11.11
CA GLY A 249 5.72 -30.90 10.72
C GLY A 249 5.58 -30.52 9.24
N LEU A 250 6.63 -30.61 8.42
CA LEU A 250 6.54 -30.20 7.01
C LEU A 250 5.70 -31.15 6.15
N ALA A 251 5.77 -32.46 6.43
CA ALA A 251 4.98 -33.44 5.69
C ALA A 251 3.50 -33.33 6.03
N GLU A 252 3.22 -33.17 7.32
CA GLU A 252 1.90 -32.97 7.90
C GLU A 252 1.30 -31.66 7.40
N LEU A 253 2.07 -30.58 7.34
CA LEU A 253 1.61 -29.31 6.76
C LEU A 253 1.25 -29.47 5.28
N LEU A 254 2.07 -30.14 4.46
CA LEU A 254 1.73 -30.42 3.06
C LEU A 254 0.44 -31.24 2.93
N ASP A 255 0.25 -32.24 3.79
CA ASP A 255 -0.95 -33.06 3.84
C ASP A 255 -2.19 -32.25 4.25
N VAL A 256 -2.08 -31.33 5.22
CA VAL A 256 -3.13 -30.39 5.62
C VAL A 256 -3.48 -29.44 4.47
N LEU A 257 -2.47 -28.87 3.79
CA LEU A 257 -2.69 -27.97 2.66
C LEU A 257 -3.46 -28.65 1.52
N VAL A 258 -3.14 -29.91 1.20
CA VAL A 258 -3.81 -30.64 0.11
C VAL A 258 -5.20 -31.12 0.50
N GLN A 259 -5.38 -31.62 1.73
CA GLN A 259 -6.60 -32.31 2.12
C GLN A 259 -7.64 -31.41 2.78
N LEU A 260 -7.24 -30.38 3.52
CA LEU A 260 -8.17 -29.56 4.33
C LEU A 260 -8.33 -28.13 3.80
N MET A 261 -7.26 -27.50 3.31
CA MET A 261 -7.37 -26.11 2.86
C MET A 261 -8.23 -26.02 1.59
N PRO A 262 -8.98 -24.93 1.40
CA PRO A 262 -9.90 -24.79 0.28
C PRO A 262 -9.14 -24.73 -1.05
N ASN A 263 -9.73 -25.35 -2.06
CA ASN A 263 -9.38 -25.12 -3.45
C ASN A 263 -10.06 -23.83 -3.98
N PRO A 264 -9.67 -23.32 -5.16
CA PRO A 264 -10.24 -22.09 -5.71
C PRO A 264 -11.76 -22.06 -5.95
N ALA A 265 -12.44 -23.20 -5.98
CA ALA A 265 -13.90 -23.30 -6.07
C ALA A 265 -14.60 -23.38 -4.70
N GLU A 266 -13.85 -23.68 -3.64
CA GLU A 266 -14.31 -23.78 -2.25
C GLU A 266 -14.09 -22.46 -1.49
N GLY A 267 -13.02 -21.73 -1.82
CA GLY A 267 -12.65 -20.47 -1.18
C GLY A 267 -13.62 -19.31 -1.46
N ASN A 268 -13.51 -18.25 -0.66
CA ASN A 268 -14.28 -17.01 -0.90
C ASN A 268 -13.64 -16.17 -2.01
N PRO A 269 -14.30 -16.02 -3.18
CA PRO A 269 -13.73 -15.27 -4.30
C PRO A 269 -13.58 -13.78 -3.95
N PRO A 270 -12.65 -13.08 -4.63
CA PRO A 270 -12.57 -11.63 -4.52
C PRO A 270 -13.86 -10.94 -4.94
N ARG A 271 -14.10 -9.77 -4.34
CA ARG A 271 -15.28 -8.97 -4.63
C ARG A 271 -15.00 -8.12 -5.86
N PHE A 272 -15.50 -8.55 -7.00
CA PHE A 272 -15.50 -7.77 -8.22
C PHE A 272 -16.74 -6.87 -8.28
N LEU A 273 -16.58 -5.69 -8.86
CA LEU A 273 -17.63 -4.70 -9.09
C LEU A 273 -17.66 -4.33 -10.57
N GLN A 274 -18.84 -4.06 -11.12
CA GLN A 274 -19.00 -3.53 -12.47
C GLN A 274 -19.64 -2.15 -12.42
N GLY A 275 -19.02 -1.18 -13.08
CA GLY A 275 -19.46 0.22 -13.07
C GLY A 275 -18.53 1.12 -12.25
N GLU A 276 -18.99 2.31 -11.85
CA GLU A 276 -18.19 3.26 -11.07
C GLU A 276 -19.01 3.88 -9.93
N GLY A 277 -18.34 4.18 -8.81
CA GLY A 277 -18.92 4.88 -7.67
C GLY A 277 -20.10 4.13 -7.06
N ALA A 278 -21.09 4.88 -6.55
CA ALA A 278 -22.24 4.33 -5.84
C ALA A 278 -23.20 3.49 -6.72
N GLN A 279 -23.00 3.48 -8.03
CA GLN A 279 -23.81 2.70 -8.98
C GLN A 279 -23.17 1.37 -9.36
N ALA A 280 -21.96 1.07 -8.86
CA ALA A 280 -21.29 -0.19 -9.16
C ALA A 280 -22.02 -1.35 -8.47
N HIS A 281 -22.26 -2.44 -9.21
CA HIS A 281 -22.90 -3.64 -8.69
C HIS A 281 -21.91 -4.81 -8.58
N PRO A 282 -22.09 -5.73 -7.62
CA PRO A 282 -21.23 -6.91 -7.48
C PRO A 282 -21.27 -7.83 -8.70
N VAL A 283 -20.10 -8.34 -9.08
CA VAL A 283 -19.91 -9.42 -10.06
C VAL A 283 -19.34 -10.63 -9.35
N GLU A 284 -20.02 -11.76 -9.49
CA GLU A 284 -19.57 -13.04 -8.94
C GLU A 284 -18.68 -13.76 -9.95
N ALA A 285 -17.40 -13.93 -9.61
CA ALA A 285 -16.49 -14.76 -10.38
C ALA A 285 -16.80 -16.25 -10.13
N ARG A 286 -16.89 -17.06 -11.20
CA ARG A 286 -17.16 -18.50 -11.09
C ARG A 286 -16.08 -19.31 -11.77
N PRO A 287 -15.38 -20.25 -11.10
CA PRO A 287 -14.22 -20.95 -11.62
C PRO A 287 -14.58 -22.00 -12.68
N ASP A 288 -15.06 -21.50 -13.80
CA ASP A 288 -15.53 -22.25 -14.96
C ASP A 288 -14.63 -21.89 -16.15
N PRO A 289 -13.90 -22.86 -16.71
CA PRO A 289 -12.92 -22.63 -17.76
C PRO A 289 -13.54 -22.20 -19.10
N ASP A 290 -14.84 -22.41 -19.29
CA ASP A 290 -15.56 -22.11 -20.54
C ASP A 290 -16.19 -20.71 -20.56
N ARG A 291 -16.10 -19.96 -19.45
CA ARG A 291 -16.56 -18.56 -19.36
C ARG A 291 -15.57 -17.58 -19.97
N HIS A 292 -16.04 -16.35 -20.15
CA HIS A 292 -15.18 -15.20 -20.42
C HIS A 292 -14.06 -15.10 -19.39
N VAL A 293 -12.86 -14.76 -19.87
CA VAL A 293 -11.70 -14.60 -19.01
C VAL A 293 -11.96 -13.49 -18.01
N LEU A 294 -11.76 -13.80 -16.73
CA LEU A 294 -11.64 -12.80 -15.67
C LEU A 294 -10.36 -13.15 -14.90
N ALA A 295 -9.32 -12.37 -15.15
CA ALA A 295 -8.05 -12.49 -14.45
C ALA A 295 -7.73 -11.17 -13.73
N HIS A 296 -7.07 -11.24 -12.58
CA HIS A 296 -6.70 -10.08 -11.79
C HIS A 296 -5.20 -9.96 -11.63
N VAL A 297 -4.64 -8.81 -12.02
CA VAL A 297 -3.21 -8.50 -11.89
C VAL A 297 -2.92 -8.01 -10.48
N PHE A 298 -2.42 -8.89 -9.62
CA PHE A 298 -2.08 -8.52 -8.24
C PHE A 298 -0.61 -8.10 -8.08
N LYS A 299 0.25 -8.35 -9.08
CA LYS A 299 1.66 -7.95 -9.02
C LYS A 299 2.18 -7.54 -10.39
N VAL A 300 2.91 -6.43 -10.42
CA VAL A 300 3.68 -5.99 -11.59
C VAL A 300 5.16 -6.00 -11.24
N ALA A 301 5.99 -6.42 -12.18
CA ALA A 301 7.45 -6.35 -12.07
C ALA A 301 8.03 -5.77 -13.37
N ILE A 302 8.91 -4.79 -13.25
CA ILE A 302 9.50 -4.07 -14.38
C ILE A 302 11.01 -4.27 -14.35
N ASP A 303 11.47 -5.25 -15.12
CA ASP A 303 12.89 -5.50 -15.28
C ASP A 303 13.46 -4.67 -16.46
N PRO A 304 14.63 -4.03 -16.31
CA PRO A 304 15.25 -3.23 -17.39
C PRO A 304 15.52 -3.99 -18.70
N TYR A 305 15.66 -5.32 -18.64
CA TYR A 305 16.01 -6.17 -19.78
C TYR A 305 14.82 -6.97 -20.31
N VAL A 306 13.98 -7.50 -19.41
CA VAL A 306 12.81 -8.32 -19.77
C VAL A 306 11.59 -7.46 -20.13
N GLY A 307 11.53 -6.24 -19.60
CA GLY A 307 10.40 -5.33 -19.73
C GLY A 307 9.36 -5.53 -18.65
N LYS A 308 8.16 -4.99 -18.88
CA LYS A 308 7.05 -5.05 -17.95
C LYS A 308 6.40 -6.42 -17.93
N MET A 309 6.24 -7.00 -16.75
CA MET A 309 5.60 -8.29 -16.53
C MET A 309 4.44 -8.12 -15.54
N GLY A 310 3.27 -8.58 -15.92
CA GLY A 310 2.12 -8.67 -15.03
C GLY A 310 1.93 -10.11 -14.58
N VAL A 311 1.82 -10.29 -13.27
CA VAL A 311 1.48 -11.57 -12.62
C VAL A 311 0.03 -11.48 -12.18
N PHE A 312 -0.75 -12.48 -12.57
CA PHE A 312 -2.20 -12.45 -12.42
C PHE A 312 -2.78 -13.80 -12.01
N ARG A 313 -3.94 -13.72 -11.37
CA ARG A 313 -4.76 -14.84 -10.92
C ARG A 313 -5.95 -15.01 -11.86
N ILE A 314 -6.17 -16.22 -12.39
CA ILE A 314 -7.35 -16.49 -13.25
C ILE A 314 -8.52 -16.96 -12.38
N HIS A 315 -9.58 -16.17 -12.29
CA HIS A 315 -10.77 -16.51 -11.51
C HIS A 315 -11.82 -17.27 -12.33
N GLN A 316 -11.90 -16.99 -13.64
CA GLN A 316 -12.74 -17.73 -14.59
C GLN A 316 -12.21 -17.64 -16.01
N GLY A 317 -12.66 -18.54 -16.87
CA GLY A 317 -12.18 -18.68 -18.24
C GLY A 317 -10.79 -19.32 -18.33
N THR A 318 -10.30 -19.44 -19.56
CA THR A 318 -9.01 -20.07 -19.87
C THR A 318 -8.13 -19.11 -20.65
N VAL A 319 -6.92 -18.85 -20.15
CA VAL A 319 -5.90 -18.08 -20.88
C VAL A 319 -4.96 -19.05 -21.58
N THR A 320 -4.79 -18.85 -22.88
CA THR A 320 -3.92 -19.66 -23.74
C THR A 320 -2.86 -18.79 -24.37
N ARG A 321 -1.81 -19.42 -24.90
CA ARG A 321 -0.99 -18.75 -25.93
C ARG A 321 -1.91 -18.29 -27.06
N ASP A 322 -1.71 -17.07 -27.53
CA ASP A 322 -2.49 -16.38 -28.55
C ASP A 322 -3.86 -15.84 -28.13
N SER A 323 -4.28 -16.00 -26.86
CA SER A 323 -5.46 -15.30 -26.33
C SER A 323 -5.36 -13.79 -26.56
N LEU A 324 -6.48 -13.17 -26.93
CA LEU A 324 -6.62 -11.72 -27.04
C LEU A 324 -7.29 -11.21 -25.77
N LEU A 325 -6.57 -10.41 -24.99
CA LEU A 325 -7.05 -9.90 -23.71
C LEU A 325 -6.99 -8.38 -23.67
N TYR A 326 -7.98 -7.76 -23.08
CA TYR A 326 -8.02 -6.36 -22.71
C TYR A 326 -7.42 -6.18 -21.31
N VAL A 327 -6.91 -4.98 -21.03
CA VAL A 327 -6.42 -4.57 -19.71
C VAL A 327 -7.36 -3.48 -19.20
N GLY A 328 -8.13 -3.76 -18.14
CA GLY A 328 -9.06 -2.81 -17.53
C GLY A 328 -10.05 -2.23 -18.55
N ASP A 329 -10.15 -0.90 -18.60
CA ASP A 329 -11.02 -0.19 -19.56
C ASP A 329 -10.36 0.04 -20.93
N GLY A 330 -9.21 -0.58 -21.17
CA GLY A 330 -8.44 -0.47 -22.40
C GLY A 330 -9.26 -0.83 -23.64
N ARG A 331 -9.14 -0.01 -24.70
CA ARG A 331 -9.93 -0.19 -25.94
C ARG A 331 -9.35 -1.21 -26.91
N LYS A 332 -8.09 -1.59 -26.73
CA LYS A 332 -7.36 -2.48 -27.65
C LYS A 332 -6.92 -3.73 -26.87
N PRO A 333 -7.23 -4.93 -27.35
CA PRO A 333 -6.68 -6.13 -26.74
C PRO A 333 -5.20 -6.28 -27.11
N PHE A 334 -4.42 -6.81 -26.19
CA PHE A 334 -3.09 -7.33 -26.47
C PHE A 334 -3.16 -8.83 -26.73
N LYS A 335 -2.20 -9.36 -27.49
CA LYS A 335 -2.09 -10.79 -27.77
C LYS A 335 -1.12 -11.43 -26.78
N VAL A 336 -1.55 -12.48 -26.09
CA VAL A 336 -0.71 -13.27 -25.19
C VAL A 336 0.34 -14.04 -26.02
N GLY A 337 1.56 -13.50 -26.10
CA GLY A 337 2.64 -14.11 -26.86
C GLY A 337 3.27 -15.30 -26.15
N HIS A 338 3.59 -15.13 -24.87
CA HIS A 338 4.15 -16.15 -23.98
C HIS A 338 3.42 -16.09 -22.64
N LEU A 339 3.04 -17.26 -22.12
CA LEU A 339 2.40 -17.42 -20.83
C LEU A 339 3.36 -18.22 -19.93
N PHE A 340 3.63 -17.69 -18.73
CA PHE A 340 4.62 -18.27 -17.82
C PHE A 340 4.00 -18.71 -16.50
N MET A 341 4.45 -19.86 -16.02
CA MET A 341 4.37 -20.28 -14.63
C MET A 341 5.65 -19.85 -13.91
N LEU A 342 5.54 -19.17 -12.78
CA LEU A 342 6.68 -18.64 -12.05
C LEU A 342 7.23 -19.65 -11.02
N GLN A 343 8.55 -19.70 -10.91
CA GLN A 343 9.26 -20.36 -9.82
C GLN A 343 10.40 -19.45 -9.34
N GLY A 344 10.05 -18.45 -8.53
CA GLY A 344 10.96 -17.37 -8.20
C GLY A 344 11.46 -16.66 -9.47
N LYS A 345 12.78 -16.65 -9.68
CA LYS A 345 13.40 -16.07 -10.89
C LYS A 345 13.16 -16.85 -12.19
N GLU A 346 12.74 -18.12 -12.11
CA GLU A 346 12.58 -18.96 -13.28
C GLU A 346 11.18 -18.81 -13.89
N HIS A 347 11.12 -18.61 -15.20
CA HIS A 347 9.88 -18.47 -15.95
C HIS A 347 9.68 -19.71 -16.82
N VAL A 348 8.74 -20.58 -16.45
CA VAL A 348 8.45 -21.80 -17.19
C VAL A 348 7.29 -21.55 -18.14
N GLU A 349 7.52 -21.63 -19.45
CA GLU A 349 6.46 -21.41 -20.44
C GLU A 349 5.42 -22.54 -20.39
N ILE A 350 4.15 -22.14 -20.38
CA ILE A 350 2.99 -23.05 -20.35
C ILE A 350 2.04 -22.76 -21.51
N PRO A 351 1.38 -23.77 -22.09
CA PRO A 351 0.50 -23.57 -23.24
C PRO A 351 -0.85 -22.93 -22.88
N ARG A 352 -1.33 -23.15 -21.66
CA ARG A 352 -2.62 -22.68 -21.15
C ARG A 352 -2.68 -22.71 -19.63
N ALA A 353 -3.54 -21.88 -19.06
CA ALA A 353 -3.87 -21.81 -17.65
C ALA A 353 -5.38 -21.53 -17.47
N GLY A 354 -5.97 -22.13 -16.44
CA GLY A 354 -7.41 -22.06 -16.18
C GLY A 354 -7.72 -21.47 -14.80
N PRO A 355 -8.99 -21.54 -14.38
CA PRO A 355 -9.42 -21.01 -13.09
C PRO A 355 -8.69 -21.71 -11.94
N GLY A 356 -8.03 -20.92 -11.11
CA GLY A 356 -7.19 -21.45 -10.03
C GLY A 356 -5.70 -21.14 -10.16
N GLU A 357 -5.24 -20.91 -11.39
CA GLU A 357 -3.81 -20.73 -11.65
C GLU A 357 -3.35 -19.29 -11.41
N ILE A 358 -2.09 -19.17 -10.99
CA ILE A 358 -1.32 -17.92 -10.96
C ILE A 358 -0.29 -17.98 -12.10
N CYS A 359 -0.31 -17.00 -12.98
CA CYS A 359 0.53 -16.97 -14.17
C CYS A 359 1.08 -15.57 -14.44
N ALA A 360 2.00 -15.45 -15.39
CA ALA A 360 2.55 -14.18 -15.80
C ALA A 360 2.58 -14.02 -17.33
N VAL A 361 2.43 -12.78 -17.77
CA VAL A 361 2.69 -12.33 -19.15
C VAL A 361 3.73 -11.23 -19.12
N ALA A 362 4.68 -11.27 -20.06
CA ALA A 362 5.75 -10.30 -20.18
C ALA A 362 5.57 -9.45 -21.45
N LYS A 363 6.17 -8.25 -21.45
CA LYS A 363 6.20 -7.29 -22.55
C LYS A 363 4.80 -6.75 -22.93
N VAL A 364 3.98 -6.49 -21.92
CA VAL A 364 2.70 -5.80 -22.06
C VAL A 364 2.84 -4.45 -21.38
N ASP A 365 2.94 -3.37 -22.13
CA ASP A 365 3.25 -2.05 -21.56
C ASP A 365 2.05 -1.47 -20.79
N GLU A 366 0.83 -1.76 -21.25
CA GLU A 366 -0.42 -1.27 -20.65
C GLU A 366 -0.81 -2.00 -19.35
N ILE A 367 -0.22 -3.16 -19.05
CA ILE A 367 -0.59 -3.95 -17.86
C ILE A 367 -0.20 -3.18 -16.59
N HIS A 368 -1.10 -3.01 -15.63
CA HIS A 368 -0.80 -2.29 -14.39
C HIS A 368 -1.33 -3.04 -13.18
N PHE A 369 -0.87 -2.66 -11.99
CA PHE A 369 -1.36 -3.21 -10.74
C PHE A 369 -2.88 -3.02 -10.64
N ASP A 370 -3.57 -4.03 -10.10
CA ASP A 370 -5.02 -4.09 -9.91
C ASP A 370 -5.86 -4.13 -11.19
N ALA A 371 -5.23 -4.26 -12.36
CA ALA A 371 -5.95 -4.40 -13.61
C ALA A 371 -6.70 -5.74 -13.69
N VAL A 372 -7.93 -5.69 -14.22
CA VAL A 372 -8.66 -6.87 -14.65
C VAL A 372 -8.32 -7.18 -16.11
N LEU A 373 -7.90 -8.41 -16.38
CA LEU A 373 -7.72 -8.94 -17.72
C LEU A 373 -8.96 -9.69 -18.15
N HIS A 374 -9.50 -9.37 -19.33
CA HIS A 374 -10.72 -9.97 -19.85
C HIS A 374 -10.70 -10.11 -21.37
N ASP A 375 -11.54 -10.96 -21.95
CA ASP A 375 -11.59 -11.21 -23.40
C ASP A 375 -12.82 -10.61 -24.10
N ALA A 376 -13.77 -10.04 -23.34
CA ALA A 376 -15.01 -9.43 -23.86
C ALA A 376 -15.06 -7.92 -23.61
N ALA A 377 -15.34 -7.11 -24.62
CA ALA A 377 -15.30 -5.65 -24.50
C ALA A 377 -16.36 -5.07 -23.54
N GLU A 378 -17.47 -5.78 -23.34
CA GLU A 378 -18.52 -5.47 -22.36
C GLU A 378 -18.06 -5.55 -20.91
N ASP A 379 -16.98 -6.28 -20.63
CA ASP A 379 -16.41 -6.48 -19.30
C ASP A 379 -15.41 -5.37 -18.90
N SER A 380 -15.23 -4.34 -19.74
CA SER A 380 -14.23 -3.27 -19.56
C SER A 380 -14.42 -2.39 -18.32
N ARG A 381 -15.49 -2.61 -17.55
CA ARG A 381 -15.79 -1.87 -16.32
C ARG A 381 -15.78 -2.77 -15.08
N ILE A 382 -15.38 -4.03 -15.23
CA ILE A 382 -15.16 -4.92 -14.10
C ILE A 382 -13.83 -4.53 -13.44
N HIS A 383 -13.86 -4.28 -12.15
CA HIS A 383 -12.69 -3.98 -11.34
C HIS A 383 -12.81 -4.65 -9.98
N LEU A 384 -11.69 -4.84 -9.29
CA LEU A 384 -11.70 -5.35 -7.93
C LEU A 384 -12.20 -4.26 -6.98
N GLN A 385 -12.90 -4.64 -5.91
CA GLN A 385 -13.18 -3.71 -4.81
C GLN A 385 -11.85 -3.10 -4.31
N PRO A 386 -11.72 -1.76 -4.24
CA PRO A 386 -10.46 -1.14 -3.87
C PRO A 386 -9.92 -1.63 -2.51
N LEU A 387 -8.63 -1.94 -2.50
CA LEU A 387 -7.90 -2.32 -1.29
C LEU A 387 -7.59 -1.08 -0.45
N ASP A 388 -7.77 -1.21 0.86
CA ASP A 388 -7.49 -0.15 1.83
C ASP A 388 -6.00 -0.13 2.19
N PHE A 389 -5.16 0.30 1.24
CA PHE A 389 -3.72 0.43 1.45
C PHE A 389 -3.40 1.58 2.42
N PRO A 390 -2.36 1.42 3.25
CA PRO A 390 -1.87 2.52 4.08
C PRO A 390 -1.36 3.67 3.22
N ILE A 391 -1.73 4.90 3.59
CA ILE A 391 -1.29 6.10 2.88
C ILE A 391 0.19 6.38 3.21
N PRO A 392 1.09 6.51 2.21
CA PRO A 392 2.49 6.83 2.45
C PRO A 392 2.65 8.29 2.85
N VAL A 393 3.29 8.52 4.01
CA VAL A 393 3.46 9.85 4.61
C VAL A 393 4.93 10.25 4.75
N HIS A 394 5.86 9.30 4.64
CA HIS A 394 7.28 9.58 4.75
C HIS A 394 7.79 10.05 3.39
N GLY A 395 8.04 11.35 3.24
CA GLY A 395 8.46 11.97 1.98
C GLY A 395 9.93 12.34 1.94
N ILE A 396 10.57 12.21 0.77
CA ILE A 396 11.89 12.76 0.45
C ILE A 396 11.83 13.54 -0.86
N ALA A 397 12.43 14.72 -0.91
CA ALA A 397 12.67 15.41 -2.17
C ALA A 397 13.86 14.77 -2.88
N ILE A 398 13.72 14.49 -4.17
CA ILE A 398 14.69 13.76 -4.98
C ILE A 398 15.06 14.55 -6.23
N GLU A 399 16.35 14.59 -6.56
CA GLU A 399 16.87 15.22 -7.78
C GLU A 399 18.00 14.37 -8.37
N PRO A 400 18.17 14.31 -9.70
CA PRO A 400 19.27 13.57 -10.29
C PRO A 400 20.61 14.26 -10.00
N VAL A 401 21.67 13.48 -9.77
CA VAL A 401 23.03 14.03 -9.61
C VAL A 401 23.50 14.67 -10.93
N ARG A 402 23.14 14.06 -12.06
CA ARG A 402 23.50 14.51 -13.40
C ARG A 402 22.42 15.48 -13.92
N ARG A 403 22.85 16.67 -14.36
CA ARG A 403 21.96 17.63 -15.02
C ARG A 403 21.44 17.05 -16.34
N GLY A 404 20.15 17.17 -16.62
CA GLY A 404 19.51 16.64 -17.83
C GLY A 404 18.87 15.26 -17.66
N ASP A 405 19.08 14.57 -16.53
CA ASP A 405 18.47 13.27 -16.23
C ASP A 405 17.08 13.42 -15.55
N GLU A 406 16.49 14.62 -15.48
CA GLU A 406 15.24 14.87 -14.77
C GLU A 406 14.07 14.08 -15.35
N GLN A 407 13.93 14.04 -16.68
CA GLN A 407 12.89 13.24 -17.35
C GLN A 407 13.10 11.75 -17.11
N ARG A 408 14.35 11.27 -17.19
CA ARG A 408 14.68 9.86 -16.97
C ARG A 408 14.36 9.45 -15.52
N LEU A 409 14.67 10.29 -14.54
CA LEU A 409 14.32 10.04 -13.15
C LEU A 409 12.79 9.98 -12.98
N TRP A 410 12.06 10.92 -13.57
CA TRP A 410 10.59 10.93 -13.53
C TRP A 410 10.00 9.63 -14.09
N ASP A 411 10.45 9.20 -15.26
CA ASP A 411 9.96 7.97 -15.90
C ASP A 411 10.30 6.71 -15.08
N LEU A 412 11.47 6.67 -14.43
CA LEU A 412 11.84 5.56 -13.53
C LEU A 412 11.00 5.55 -12.25
N LEU A 413 10.74 6.72 -11.66
CA LEU A 413 9.91 6.84 -10.47
C LEU A 413 8.47 6.39 -10.74
N GLN A 414 7.90 6.76 -11.89
CA GLN A 414 6.57 6.29 -12.31
C GLN A 414 6.50 4.76 -12.39
N LYS A 415 7.54 4.12 -12.96
CA LYS A 415 7.65 2.65 -13.00
C LYS A 415 7.71 2.02 -11.61
N LEU A 416 8.50 2.59 -10.70
CA LEU A 416 8.62 2.05 -9.33
C LEU A 416 7.32 2.21 -8.53
N VAL A 417 6.59 3.30 -8.72
CA VAL A 417 5.26 3.49 -8.11
C VAL A 417 4.24 2.50 -8.66
N GLU A 418 4.36 2.12 -9.92
CA GLU A 418 3.48 1.11 -10.53
C GLU A 418 3.72 -0.31 -9.98
N GLU A 419 4.93 -0.60 -9.49
CA GLU A 419 5.25 -1.88 -8.85
C GLU A 419 4.79 -1.98 -7.38
N ASP A 420 4.62 -0.84 -6.69
CA ASP A 420 4.25 -0.80 -5.27
C ASP A 420 3.15 0.24 -5.00
N PRO A 421 1.91 -0.19 -4.68
CA PRO A 421 0.78 0.72 -4.46
C PRO A 421 0.95 1.61 -3.22
N CYS A 422 1.92 1.31 -2.35
CA CYS A 422 2.25 2.11 -1.16
C CYS A 422 3.39 3.10 -1.42
N LEU A 423 3.86 3.25 -2.66
CA LEU A 423 4.70 4.37 -3.09
C LEU A 423 3.84 5.44 -3.76
N ARG A 424 4.19 6.70 -3.53
CA ARG A 424 3.55 7.83 -4.21
C ARG A 424 4.60 8.84 -4.65
N ILE A 425 4.39 9.43 -5.82
CA ILE A 425 5.23 10.52 -6.31
C ILE A 425 4.40 11.75 -6.61
N GLU A 426 4.99 12.90 -6.32
CA GLU A 426 4.35 14.19 -6.50
C GLU A 426 5.37 15.21 -7.00
N HIS A 427 4.96 16.05 -7.95
CA HIS A 427 5.72 17.23 -8.32
C HIS A 427 5.11 18.47 -7.66
N VAL A 428 5.79 18.99 -6.64
CA VAL A 428 5.31 20.12 -5.84
C VAL A 428 5.63 21.42 -6.56
N ALA A 429 4.64 21.97 -7.28
CA ALA A 429 4.81 23.16 -8.11
C ALA A 429 5.37 24.38 -7.35
N SER A 430 5.00 24.56 -6.07
CA SER A 430 5.45 25.71 -5.28
C SER A 430 6.94 25.68 -4.93
N THR A 431 7.53 24.50 -4.81
CA THR A 431 8.96 24.33 -4.50
C THR A 431 9.75 23.86 -5.71
N ASN A 432 9.05 23.49 -6.80
CA ASN A 432 9.58 22.83 -7.98
C ASN A 432 10.41 21.59 -7.62
N GLU A 433 9.93 20.82 -6.63
CA GLU A 433 10.58 19.60 -6.15
C GLU A 433 9.76 18.38 -6.55
N THR A 434 10.45 17.33 -7.01
CA THR A 434 9.86 15.99 -7.09
C THR A 434 10.02 15.34 -5.73
N VAL A 435 8.91 14.91 -5.12
CA VAL A 435 8.87 14.27 -3.81
C VAL A 435 8.35 12.84 -3.98
N VAL A 436 9.07 11.89 -3.38
CA VAL A 436 8.66 10.48 -3.30
C VAL A 436 8.24 10.19 -1.87
N TYR A 437 7.08 9.60 -1.70
CA TYR A 437 6.51 9.16 -0.43
C TYR A 437 6.50 7.65 -0.35
N GLY A 438 6.85 7.12 0.83
CA GLY A 438 6.74 5.71 1.17
C GLY A 438 6.20 5.52 2.59
N LEU A 439 6.05 4.25 3.00
CA LEU A 439 5.53 3.90 4.32
C LEU A 439 6.52 4.17 5.46
N GLY A 440 7.82 4.23 5.15
CA GLY A 440 8.85 4.48 6.14
C GLY A 440 10.24 4.64 5.52
N GLU A 441 11.23 4.84 6.39
CA GLU A 441 12.61 5.12 5.98
C GLU A 441 13.25 3.95 5.21
N LEU A 442 13.00 2.71 5.66
CA LEU A 442 13.53 1.52 4.99
C LEU A 442 12.93 1.36 3.59
N HIS A 443 11.64 1.63 3.42
CA HIS A 443 10.97 1.60 2.12
C HIS A 443 11.66 2.55 1.14
N LEU A 444 11.82 3.83 1.53
CA LEU A 444 12.48 4.81 0.68
C LEU A 444 13.96 4.48 0.43
N ARG A 445 14.67 3.95 1.43
CA ARG A 445 16.07 3.53 1.27
C ARG A 445 16.21 2.45 0.20
N VAL A 446 15.33 1.45 0.21
CA VAL A 446 15.31 0.40 -0.82
C VAL A 446 15.00 0.97 -2.20
N LEU A 447 14.07 1.92 -2.31
CA LEU A 447 13.79 2.60 -3.57
C LEU A 447 15.02 3.35 -4.12
N LEU A 448 15.74 4.09 -3.27
CA LEU A 448 16.95 4.83 -3.66
C LEU A 448 18.08 3.89 -4.11
N GLU A 449 18.24 2.77 -3.41
CA GLU A 449 19.20 1.72 -3.77
C GLU A 449 18.81 1.05 -5.09
N ARG A 450 17.52 0.80 -5.35
CA ARG A 450 17.03 0.28 -6.63
C ARG A 450 17.32 1.24 -7.78
N LEU A 451 17.06 2.54 -7.61
CA LEU A 451 17.41 3.56 -8.59
C LEU A 451 18.91 3.54 -8.93
N THR A 452 19.76 3.43 -7.91
CA THR A 452 21.21 3.53 -8.06
C THR A 452 21.84 2.23 -8.59
N GLU A 453 21.53 1.08 -7.98
CA GLU A 453 22.17 -0.21 -8.28
C GLU A 453 21.56 -0.90 -9.50
N VAL A 454 20.23 -0.88 -9.64
CA VAL A 454 19.51 -1.57 -10.73
C VAL A 454 19.39 -0.66 -11.95
N HIS A 455 18.85 0.55 -11.77
CA HIS A 455 18.57 1.46 -12.89
C HIS A 455 19.73 2.40 -13.25
N ARG A 456 20.84 2.36 -12.49
CA ARG A 456 22.03 3.21 -12.72
C ARG A 456 21.67 4.70 -12.83
N CYS A 457 20.80 5.15 -11.93
CA CYS A 457 20.36 6.54 -11.79
C CYS A 457 20.76 7.04 -10.41
N GLU A 458 21.83 7.85 -10.37
CA GLU A 458 22.30 8.46 -9.13
C GLU A 458 21.45 9.68 -8.77
N VAL A 459 21.01 9.74 -7.52
CA VAL A 459 20.09 10.75 -7.02
C VAL A 459 20.63 11.40 -5.75
N ARG A 460 20.25 12.66 -5.54
CA ARG A 460 20.43 13.37 -4.26
C ARG A 460 19.08 13.48 -3.59
N THR A 461 19.09 13.34 -2.28
CA THR A 461 17.88 13.46 -1.47
C THR A 461 18.04 14.54 -0.41
N ARG A 462 16.94 15.17 -0.07
CA ARG A 462 16.83 16.09 1.07
C ARG A 462 15.44 15.97 1.69
N PRO A 463 15.27 16.36 2.97
CA PRO A 463 13.93 16.51 3.53
C PRO A 463 13.07 17.40 2.62
N PRO A 464 11.81 17.02 2.34
CA PRO A 464 10.93 17.81 1.49
C PRO A 464 10.66 19.14 2.17
N ARG A 465 10.60 20.21 1.37
CA ARG A 465 10.25 21.52 1.91
C ARG A 465 8.80 21.52 2.36
N ILE A 466 8.55 22.13 3.51
CA ILE A 466 7.19 22.38 3.99
C ILE A 466 6.53 23.32 2.97
N ALA A 467 5.38 22.92 2.45
CA ALA A 467 4.60 23.71 1.50
C ALA A 467 3.87 24.85 2.24
N TYR A 468 4.60 25.84 2.74
CA TYR A 468 4.00 27.03 3.34
C TYR A 468 3.10 27.77 2.33
N ARG A 469 2.21 28.61 2.85
CA ARG A 469 1.34 29.51 2.09
C ARG A 469 1.44 30.92 2.63
N GLU A 470 0.98 31.90 1.87
CA GLU A 470 0.84 33.27 2.32
C GLU A 470 -0.63 33.71 2.32
N SER A 471 -0.96 34.68 3.16
CA SER A 471 -2.29 35.29 3.22
C SER A 471 -2.15 36.72 3.72
N ILE A 472 -3.23 37.49 3.63
CA ILE A 472 -3.34 38.82 4.25
C ILE A 472 -4.22 38.75 5.50
N THR A 473 -4.15 39.77 6.36
CA THR A 473 -4.93 39.83 7.62
C THR A 473 -5.93 40.97 7.68
N GLN A 474 -5.80 41.98 6.81
CA GLN A 474 -6.69 43.14 6.76
C GLN A 474 -6.89 43.60 5.31
N PRO A 475 -8.01 44.28 4.99
CA PRO A 475 -8.18 44.90 3.69
C PRO A 475 -7.14 45.98 3.41
N ALA A 476 -6.71 46.09 2.14
CA ALA A 476 -5.85 47.18 1.70
C ALA A 476 -6.03 47.50 0.22
N GLU A 477 -5.70 48.73 -0.17
CA GLU A 477 -5.75 49.18 -1.56
C GLU A 477 -4.34 49.28 -2.15
N GLY A 478 -4.25 48.94 -3.43
CA GLY A 478 -3.01 49.03 -4.20
C GLY A 478 -3.26 49.57 -5.59
N HIS A 479 -2.23 50.20 -6.13
CA HIS A 479 -2.30 50.79 -7.45
C HIS A 479 -0.97 50.64 -8.18
N HIS A 480 -1.03 50.54 -9.50
CA HIS A 480 0.15 50.65 -10.31
C HIS A 480 -0.16 51.23 -11.69
N ARG A 481 0.71 52.13 -12.14
CA ARG A 481 0.68 52.71 -13.48
C ARG A 481 1.90 52.25 -14.26
N HIS A 482 1.67 51.32 -15.19
CA HIS A 482 2.69 50.86 -16.14
C HIS A 482 2.71 51.77 -17.37
N LYS A 483 3.84 52.43 -17.62
CA LYS A 483 4.07 53.24 -18.82
C LYS A 483 5.47 52.96 -19.35
N LYS A 484 5.58 52.36 -20.54
CA LYS A 484 6.85 52.13 -21.24
C LYS A 484 6.78 52.72 -22.65
N GLN A 485 7.60 53.73 -22.91
CA GLN A 485 7.80 54.32 -24.23
C GLN A 485 9.20 53.93 -24.72
N THR A 486 9.29 52.79 -25.39
CA THR A 486 10.44 52.47 -26.25
C THR A 486 10.12 52.93 -27.67
N GLY A 487 11.12 53.12 -28.54
CA GLY A 487 10.95 53.66 -29.90
C GLY A 487 10.04 52.87 -30.87
N GLY A 488 9.27 51.89 -30.38
CA GLY A 488 8.23 51.16 -31.10
C GLY A 488 6.85 51.34 -30.46
N ALA A 489 5.94 50.38 -30.64
CA ALA A 489 4.57 50.47 -30.12
C ALA A 489 4.55 50.46 -28.58
N GLY A 490 4.04 51.54 -27.97
CA GLY A 490 4.07 51.78 -26.53
C GLY A 490 3.32 50.75 -25.69
N GLN A 491 3.50 50.85 -24.37
CA GLN A 491 2.76 50.09 -23.36
C GLN A 491 2.18 51.04 -22.31
N PHE A 492 0.88 50.97 -22.09
CA PHE A 492 0.17 51.73 -21.07
C PHE A 492 -0.93 50.91 -20.39
N GLY A 493 -0.93 50.89 -19.06
CA GLY A 493 -2.02 50.36 -18.25
C GLY A 493 -1.93 50.88 -16.82
N GLU A 494 -3.06 51.32 -16.27
CA GLU A 494 -3.17 51.73 -14.86
C GLU A 494 -4.29 50.92 -14.21
N VAL A 495 -4.01 50.31 -13.05
CA VAL A 495 -4.95 49.45 -12.32
C VAL A 495 -5.01 49.89 -10.87
N PHE A 496 -6.24 50.07 -10.36
CA PHE A 496 -6.54 50.25 -8.95
C PHE A 496 -7.34 49.04 -8.46
N LEU A 497 -6.86 48.42 -7.39
CA LEU A 497 -7.51 47.26 -6.80
C LEU A 497 -7.52 47.33 -5.27
N ARG A 498 -8.41 46.56 -4.67
CA ARG A 498 -8.47 46.30 -3.24
C ARG A 498 -8.32 44.81 -2.98
N VAL A 499 -7.61 44.45 -1.93
CA VAL A 499 -7.49 43.06 -1.45
C VAL A 499 -8.21 42.93 -0.11
N GLU A 500 -8.88 41.80 0.11
CA GLU A 500 -9.60 41.48 1.34
C GLU A 500 -9.30 40.04 1.76
N PRO A 501 -9.05 39.75 3.06
CA PRO A 501 -8.89 38.36 3.51
C PRO A 501 -10.22 37.61 3.40
N LEU A 502 -10.15 36.34 3.01
CA LEU A 502 -11.25 35.39 3.08
C LEU A 502 -11.03 34.41 4.24
N PRO A 503 -12.08 33.68 4.68
CA PRO A 503 -11.91 32.56 5.60
C PRO A 503 -10.90 31.53 5.08
N ARG A 504 -10.20 30.86 6.00
CA ARG A 504 -9.24 29.80 5.66
C ARG A 504 -9.90 28.70 4.83
N GLY A 505 -9.28 28.33 3.71
CA GLY A 505 -9.80 27.33 2.78
C GLY A 505 -10.78 27.88 1.75
N ALA A 506 -11.12 29.17 1.78
CA ALA A 506 -11.98 29.80 0.76
C ALA A 506 -11.27 29.99 -0.59
N GLY A 507 -9.93 29.92 -0.62
CA GLY A 507 -9.16 29.99 -1.86
C GLY A 507 -9.04 31.42 -2.39
N PHE A 508 -9.28 31.62 -3.69
CA PHE A 508 -9.08 32.90 -4.37
C PHE A 508 -10.34 33.34 -5.11
N GLU A 509 -10.72 34.60 -4.91
CA GLU A 509 -11.84 35.23 -5.61
C GLU A 509 -11.38 36.50 -6.33
N PHE A 510 -11.72 36.64 -7.62
CA PHE A 510 -11.45 37.83 -8.41
C PHE A 510 -12.77 38.50 -8.81
N VAL A 511 -12.91 39.79 -8.50
CA VAL A 511 -14.14 40.55 -8.71
C VAL A 511 -13.84 41.80 -9.53
N ASP A 512 -14.58 41.95 -10.64
CA ASP A 512 -14.58 43.17 -11.45
C ASP A 512 -15.70 44.12 -11.00
N GLN A 513 -15.32 45.32 -10.55
CA GLN A 513 -16.23 46.41 -10.22
C GLN A 513 -15.89 47.69 -11.02
N VAL A 514 -15.15 47.57 -12.12
CA VAL A 514 -14.77 48.71 -12.96
C VAL A 514 -16.02 49.35 -13.57
N LYS A 515 -16.17 50.67 -13.38
CA LYS A 515 -17.29 51.45 -13.93
C LYS A 515 -16.84 52.29 -15.12
N GLY A 516 -17.77 52.54 -16.05
CA GLY A 516 -17.58 53.50 -17.15
C GLY A 516 -16.50 53.13 -18.17
N GLY A 517 -16.05 51.88 -18.23
CA GLY A 517 -15.05 51.42 -19.21
C GLY A 517 -13.63 51.96 -18.98
N ALA A 518 -13.31 52.36 -17.74
CA ALA A 518 -11.99 52.87 -17.37
C ALA A 518 -10.86 51.88 -17.73
N ILE A 519 -11.14 50.59 -17.55
CA ILE A 519 -10.43 49.47 -18.16
C ILE A 519 -11.41 48.76 -19.12
N PRO A 520 -11.08 48.60 -20.41
CA PRO A 520 -11.87 47.79 -21.34
C PRO A 520 -12.00 46.35 -20.84
N SER A 521 -13.21 45.76 -20.91
CA SER A 521 -13.50 44.41 -20.39
C SER A 521 -12.59 43.32 -20.96
N GLN A 522 -12.13 43.47 -22.20
CA GLN A 522 -11.15 42.58 -22.84
C GLN A 522 -9.80 42.50 -22.12
N PHE A 523 -9.44 43.49 -21.31
CA PHE A 523 -8.17 43.53 -20.56
C PHE A 523 -8.33 43.08 -19.10
N ILE A 524 -9.54 42.86 -18.60
CA ILE A 524 -9.77 42.36 -17.23
C ILE A 524 -9.15 40.97 -17.01
N PRO A 525 -9.25 40.00 -17.93
CA PRO A 525 -8.54 38.71 -17.81
C PRO A 525 -7.01 38.87 -17.72
N ALA A 526 -6.46 39.91 -18.36
CA ALA A 526 -5.03 40.22 -18.30
C ALA A 526 -4.63 40.72 -16.90
N VAL A 527 -5.47 41.57 -16.28
CA VAL A 527 -5.28 42.01 -14.90
C VAL A 527 -5.32 40.82 -13.95
N GLU A 528 -6.34 39.96 -14.07
CA GLU A 528 -6.47 38.75 -13.25
C GLU A 528 -5.25 37.82 -13.41
N LYS A 529 -4.78 37.61 -14.64
CA LYS A 529 -3.56 36.85 -14.92
C LYS A 529 -2.34 37.44 -14.20
N GLY A 530 -2.19 38.76 -14.20
CA GLY A 530 -1.12 39.44 -13.46
C GLY A 530 -1.23 39.26 -11.95
N VAL A 531 -2.45 39.32 -11.40
CA VAL A 531 -2.74 39.06 -9.98
C VAL A 531 -2.36 37.61 -9.63
N ARG A 532 -2.82 36.62 -10.40
CA ARG A 532 -2.52 35.20 -10.17
C ARG A 532 -1.02 34.92 -10.21
N GLN A 533 -0.29 35.54 -11.14
CA GLN A 533 1.18 35.44 -11.19
C GLN A 533 1.86 36.01 -9.93
N ALA A 534 1.38 37.14 -9.40
CA ALA A 534 1.89 37.68 -8.15
C ALA A 534 1.55 36.77 -6.95
N MET A 535 0.35 36.21 -6.94
CA MET A 535 -0.08 35.28 -5.89
C MET A 535 0.76 34.02 -5.88
N GLU A 536 1.08 33.43 -7.03
CA GLU A 536 1.96 32.26 -7.14
C GLU A 536 3.35 32.53 -6.58
N ALA A 537 3.88 33.75 -6.78
CA ALA A 537 5.21 34.15 -6.34
C ALA A 537 5.30 34.52 -4.85
N GLY A 538 4.17 34.88 -4.22
CA GLY A 538 4.16 35.40 -2.84
C GLY A 538 4.74 36.82 -2.73
N VAL A 539 4.59 37.43 -1.55
CA VAL A 539 5.03 38.82 -1.28
C VAL A 539 5.92 38.96 -0.04
N VAL A 540 5.87 38.03 0.90
CA VAL A 540 6.65 38.06 2.15
C VAL A 540 7.76 37.04 2.20
N ALA A 541 7.46 35.80 1.84
CA ALA A 541 8.35 34.65 2.03
C ALA A 541 8.51 33.81 0.75
N GLY A 542 7.85 34.20 -0.35
CA GLY A 542 7.96 33.56 -1.64
C GLY A 542 7.05 32.33 -1.79
N TYR A 543 5.98 32.26 -1.01
CA TYR A 543 5.03 31.14 -1.06
C TYR A 543 3.71 31.55 -1.68
N PRO A 544 2.99 30.61 -2.35
CA PRO A 544 1.71 30.91 -2.96
C PRO A 544 0.72 31.52 -1.98
N MET A 545 0.10 32.62 -2.38
CA MET A 545 -0.93 33.29 -1.61
C MET A 545 -2.29 32.60 -1.79
N GLN A 546 -3.07 32.53 -0.71
CA GLN A 546 -4.43 31.98 -0.70
C GLN A 546 -5.33 32.75 0.28
N ASP A 547 -6.61 32.38 0.31
CA ASP A 547 -7.65 32.91 1.20
C ASP A 547 -7.79 34.44 1.10
N LEU A 548 -7.94 34.93 -0.13
CA LEU A 548 -8.10 36.36 -0.39
C LEU A 548 -8.99 36.64 -1.60
N ARG A 549 -9.67 37.79 -1.54
CA ARG A 549 -10.45 38.37 -2.62
C ARG A 549 -9.74 39.59 -3.17
N VAL A 550 -9.69 39.71 -4.50
CA VAL A 550 -9.18 40.88 -5.21
C VAL A 550 -10.31 41.54 -5.97
N ILE A 551 -10.52 42.83 -5.70
CA ILE A 551 -11.57 43.66 -6.29
C ILE A 551 -10.93 44.76 -7.12
N VAL A 552 -11.02 44.66 -8.45
CA VAL A 552 -10.58 45.73 -9.35
C VAL A 552 -11.72 46.73 -9.48
N HIS A 553 -11.49 47.98 -9.09
CA HIS A 553 -12.55 48.98 -9.00
C HIS A 553 -12.33 50.19 -9.91
N ASP A 554 -11.09 50.46 -10.34
CA ASP A 554 -10.78 51.55 -11.25
C ASP A 554 -9.48 51.29 -12.05
N GLY A 555 -9.21 52.12 -13.05
CA GLY A 555 -8.00 52.05 -13.86
C GLY A 555 -7.97 53.08 -14.98
N LYS A 556 -6.93 53.04 -15.82
CA LYS A 556 -6.86 53.85 -17.05
C LYS A 556 -6.25 53.05 -18.18
N HIS A 557 -6.74 53.31 -19.37
CA HIS A 557 -6.19 52.81 -20.63
C HIS A 557 -5.82 53.97 -21.56
N HIS A 558 -4.98 53.68 -22.56
CA HIS A 558 -4.65 54.57 -23.65
C HIS A 558 -5.10 53.90 -24.96
N PRO A 559 -5.80 54.61 -25.87
CA PRO A 559 -6.41 53.98 -27.05
C PRO A 559 -5.42 53.22 -27.95
N VAL A 560 -4.15 53.64 -27.98
CA VAL A 560 -3.12 53.08 -28.89
C VAL A 560 -2.08 52.25 -28.14
N ASP A 561 -1.73 52.64 -26.91
CA ASP A 561 -0.61 52.03 -26.18
C ASP A 561 -1.05 50.94 -25.19
N SER A 562 -2.36 50.76 -24.97
CA SER A 562 -2.85 49.71 -24.09
C SER A 562 -2.84 48.35 -24.76
N LYS A 563 -2.10 47.43 -24.15
CA LYS A 563 -1.92 46.03 -24.59
C LYS A 563 -2.11 45.11 -23.41
N GLU A 564 -2.43 43.85 -23.67
CA GLU A 564 -2.60 42.81 -22.65
C GLU A 564 -1.40 42.76 -21.69
N VAL A 565 -0.17 42.75 -22.21
CA VAL A 565 1.05 42.72 -21.40
C VAL A 565 1.16 43.88 -20.41
N ALA A 566 0.65 45.06 -20.76
CA ALA A 566 0.70 46.23 -19.89
C ALA A 566 -0.25 46.06 -18.69
N PHE A 567 -1.43 45.47 -18.91
CA PHE A 567 -2.40 45.18 -17.85
C PHE A 567 -2.02 43.98 -16.99
N VAL A 568 -1.31 42.98 -17.54
CA VAL A 568 -0.66 41.92 -16.74
C VAL A 568 0.34 42.55 -15.76
N THR A 569 1.27 43.38 -16.25
CA THR A 569 2.27 44.03 -15.39
C THR A 569 1.62 44.98 -14.37
N ALA A 570 0.63 45.76 -14.78
CA ALA A 570 -0.08 46.68 -13.89
C ALA A 570 -0.88 45.94 -12.81
N GLY A 571 -1.62 44.89 -13.15
CA GLY A 571 -2.35 44.05 -12.19
C GLY A 571 -1.41 43.39 -11.19
N ARG A 572 -0.30 42.81 -11.67
CA ARG A 572 0.74 42.18 -10.84
C ARG A 572 1.30 43.16 -9.80
N LYS A 573 1.74 44.34 -10.23
CA LYS A 573 2.35 45.34 -9.34
C LYS A 573 1.33 46.01 -8.41
N ALA A 574 0.09 46.24 -8.87
CA ALA A 574 -0.98 46.78 -8.03
C ALA A 574 -1.37 45.79 -6.92
N PHE A 575 -1.36 44.49 -7.20
CA PHE A 575 -1.60 43.44 -6.20
C PHE A 575 -0.50 43.42 -5.15
N VAL A 576 0.76 43.43 -5.57
CA VAL A 576 1.91 43.46 -4.64
C VAL A 576 1.83 44.67 -3.71
N ASP A 577 1.54 45.86 -4.25
CA ASP A 577 1.36 47.10 -3.46
C ASP A 577 0.24 46.97 -2.42
N ALA A 578 -0.91 46.39 -2.80
CA ALA A 578 -2.01 46.15 -1.89
C ALA A 578 -1.66 45.10 -0.81
N ALA A 579 -1.11 43.96 -1.22
CA ALA A 579 -0.82 42.83 -0.34
C ALA A 579 0.23 43.18 0.72
N LEU A 580 1.26 43.97 0.40
CA LEU A 580 2.25 44.44 1.37
C LEU A 580 1.65 45.37 2.45
N LYS A 581 0.64 46.17 2.11
CA LYS A 581 -0.11 47.02 3.05
C LYS A 581 -1.14 46.24 3.88
N ALA A 582 -1.53 45.07 3.40
CA ALA A 582 -2.57 44.22 3.99
C ALA A 582 -2.07 43.34 5.16
N ARG A 583 -0.89 43.66 5.73
CA ARG A 583 -0.22 42.88 6.78
C ARG A 583 -0.15 41.39 6.43
N PRO A 584 0.66 41.05 5.41
CA PRO A 584 0.79 39.69 4.94
C PRO A 584 1.43 38.78 6.00
N ILE A 585 1.00 37.53 6.03
CA ILE A 585 1.40 36.50 7.00
C ILE A 585 1.72 35.19 6.27
N VAL A 586 2.55 34.37 6.90
CA VAL A 586 2.84 33.00 6.44
C VAL A 586 1.96 32.00 7.18
N LEU A 587 1.43 31.04 6.43
CA LEU A 587 0.67 29.92 6.94
C LEU A 587 1.49 28.64 6.81
N GLU A 588 1.41 27.78 7.81
CA GLU A 588 2.00 26.45 7.82
C GLU A 588 0.91 25.36 7.72
N PRO A 589 1.21 24.21 7.08
CA PRO A 589 0.28 23.09 7.02
C PRO A 589 0.19 22.39 8.38
N VAL A 590 -1.02 22.23 8.88
CA VAL A 590 -1.37 21.43 10.04
C VAL A 590 -1.91 20.08 9.55
N VAL A 591 -1.43 19.01 10.16
CA VAL A 591 -1.87 17.65 9.88
C VAL A 591 -2.59 17.07 11.09
N THR A 592 -3.59 16.24 10.84
CA THR A 592 -4.10 15.30 11.84
C THR A 592 -3.17 14.09 11.90
N LEU A 593 -2.87 13.66 13.12
CA LEU A 593 -1.98 12.58 13.47
C LEU A 593 -2.76 11.55 14.26
N GLU A 594 -2.69 10.28 13.87
CA GLU A 594 -3.17 9.17 14.69
C GLU A 594 -1.97 8.31 15.07
N VAL A 595 -1.64 8.23 16.36
CA VAL A 595 -0.49 7.45 16.86
C VAL A 595 -0.98 6.23 17.61
N SER A 596 -0.73 5.04 17.08
CA SER A 596 -1.02 3.78 17.77
C SER A 596 0.22 3.27 18.49
N ALA A 597 0.10 2.98 19.79
CA ALA A 597 1.18 2.44 20.61
C ALA A 597 0.61 1.69 21.84
N PRO A 598 1.44 0.90 22.56
CA PRO A 598 1.01 0.31 23.83
C PRO A 598 0.60 1.37 24.85
N GLU A 599 -0.41 1.05 25.67
CA GLU A 599 -0.96 1.98 26.69
C GLU A 599 0.12 2.58 27.61
N ALA A 600 1.14 1.79 27.95
CA ALA A 600 2.26 2.22 28.81
C ALA A 600 3.04 3.43 28.26
N HIS A 601 3.01 3.69 26.95
CA HIS A 601 3.78 4.75 26.30
C HIS A 601 2.95 5.98 25.92
N VAL A 602 1.63 5.99 26.22
CA VAL A 602 0.73 7.10 25.85
C VAL A 602 1.16 8.43 26.49
N GLY A 603 1.67 8.38 27.72
CA GLY A 603 2.18 9.56 28.42
C GLY A 603 3.38 10.20 27.72
N ASP A 604 4.36 9.39 27.30
CA ASP A 604 5.55 9.85 26.60
C ASP A 604 5.19 10.45 25.23
N ILE A 605 4.29 9.79 24.49
CA ILE A 605 3.81 10.25 23.18
C ILE A 605 3.10 11.61 23.31
N THR A 606 2.19 11.72 24.28
CA THR A 606 1.46 12.96 24.54
C THR A 606 2.42 14.09 24.94
N GLY A 607 3.44 13.77 25.74
CA GLY A 607 4.50 14.69 26.13
C GLY A 607 5.33 15.21 24.96
N ASP A 608 5.81 14.35 24.06
CA ASP A 608 6.59 14.76 22.88
C ASP A 608 5.75 15.63 21.93
N LEU A 609 4.49 15.26 21.70
CA LEU A 609 3.58 16.04 20.86
C LEU A 609 3.34 17.43 21.45
N ALA A 610 3.00 17.52 22.73
CA ALA A 610 2.78 18.80 23.40
C ALA A 610 4.04 19.69 23.40
N ALA A 611 5.23 19.10 23.57
CA ALA A 611 6.50 19.82 23.51
C ALA A 611 6.79 20.42 22.11
N ARG A 612 6.12 19.93 21.07
CA ARG A 612 6.32 20.30 19.67
C ARG A 612 5.07 20.86 19.01
N ARG A 613 4.28 21.64 19.76
CA ARG A 613 3.07 22.33 19.26
C ARG A 613 1.96 21.39 18.76
N GLY A 614 2.05 20.11 19.09
CA GLY A 614 0.99 19.14 18.89
C GLY A 614 -0.12 19.35 19.93
N GLN A 615 -1.36 19.32 19.47
CA GLN A 615 -2.56 19.36 20.29
C GLN A 615 -3.19 17.97 20.27
N VAL A 616 -3.25 17.32 21.42
CA VAL A 616 -3.92 16.02 21.54
C VAL A 616 -5.42 16.26 21.68
N ASN A 617 -6.18 15.70 20.75
CA ASN A 617 -7.63 15.85 20.65
C ASN A 617 -8.36 14.73 21.38
N GLY A 618 -7.73 13.57 21.54
CA GLY A 618 -8.31 12.44 22.25
C GLY A 618 -7.42 11.21 22.25
N THR A 619 -7.80 10.23 23.05
CA THR A 619 -7.21 8.89 23.06
C THR A 619 -8.32 7.85 22.97
N HIS A 620 -8.09 6.81 22.16
CA HIS A 620 -9.03 5.72 21.97
C HIS A 620 -8.34 4.39 22.24
N ALA A 621 -8.94 3.56 23.10
CA ALA A 621 -8.53 2.18 23.24
C ALA A 621 -8.83 1.45 21.91
N SER A 622 -7.81 0.80 21.36
CA SER A 622 -7.92 0.12 20.06
C SER A 622 -8.07 -1.41 20.21
N GLY A 623 -8.44 -1.89 21.39
CA GLY A 623 -8.35 -3.30 21.75
C GLY A 623 -6.91 -3.73 22.05
N ASP A 624 -6.73 -4.84 22.77
CA ASP A 624 -5.42 -5.50 22.97
C ASP A 624 -4.34 -4.73 23.75
N GLY A 625 -4.71 -3.80 24.64
CA GLY A 625 -3.74 -2.99 25.39
C GLY A 625 -2.99 -1.96 24.54
N SER A 626 -3.47 -1.73 23.30
CA SER A 626 -3.03 -0.66 22.43
C SER A 626 -3.95 0.56 22.54
N MET A 627 -3.35 1.74 22.50
CA MET A 627 -4.02 3.02 22.57
C MET A 627 -3.65 3.84 21.34
N THR A 628 -4.66 4.48 20.75
CA THR A 628 -4.49 5.42 19.65
C THR A 628 -4.63 6.83 20.19
N VAL A 629 -3.61 7.66 19.97
CA VAL A 629 -3.59 9.09 20.32
C VAL A 629 -3.93 9.89 19.07
N LEU A 630 -5.04 10.61 19.10
CA LEU A 630 -5.43 11.54 18.04
C LEU A 630 -4.91 12.93 18.38
N ALA A 631 -4.17 13.53 17.44
CA ALA A 631 -3.59 14.85 17.62
C ALA A 631 -3.63 15.68 16.33
N GLN A 632 -3.41 16.98 16.45
CA GLN A 632 -3.07 17.86 15.35
C GLN A 632 -1.73 18.52 15.61
N ALA A 633 -0.85 18.54 14.61
CA ALA A 633 0.45 19.18 14.74
C ALA A 633 0.86 19.86 13.42
N PRO A 634 1.65 20.94 13.49
CA PRO A 634 2.30 21.49 12.31
C PRO A 634 3.24 20.46 11.69
N LEU A 635 3.17 20.27 10.37
CA LEU A 635 3.98 19.26 9.67
C LEU A 635 5.49 19.44 9.91
N ALA A 636 5.93 20.70 10.06
CA ALA A 636 7.33 21.05 10.33
C ALA A 636 7.89 20.42 11.63
N GLU A 637 7.03 20.16 12.61
CA GLU A 637 7.40 19.61 13.91
C GLU A 637 7.53 18.07 13.89
N LEU A 638 6.95 17.44 12.87
CA LEU A 638 6.93 15.99 12.69
C LEU A 638 8.11 15.48 11.86
N ALA A 639 9.08 16.33 11.56
CA ALA A 639 10.33 15.91 10.94
C ALA A 639 10.98 14.78 11.75
N SER A 640 11.25 13.63 11.12
CA SER A 640 11.80 12.43 11.76
C SER A 640 10.98 11.91 12.95
N TYR A 641 9.65 12.10 12.96
CA TYR A 641 8.80 11.66 14.06
C TYR A 641 8.85 10.13 14.28
N GLN A 642 8.90 9.33 13.21
CA GLN A 642 9.01 7.86 13.34
C GLN A 642 10.21 7.42 14.17
N THR A 643 11.37 8.06 13.99
CA THR A 643 12.59 7.75 14.77
C THR A 643 12.39 8.03 16.25
N ARG A 644 11.77 9.15 16.59
CA ARG A 644 11.45 9.51 17.98
C ARG A 644 10.41 8.56 18.56
N LEU A 645 9.35 8.28 17.82
CA LEU A 645 8.28 7.37 18.23
C LEU A 645 8.82 5.98 18.54
N ASN A 646 9.71 5.45 17.68
CA ASN A 646 10.38 4.17 17.92
C ASN A 646 11.22 4.20 19.20
N ALA A 647 11.95 5.28 19.45
CA ALA A 647 12.76 5.42 20.66
C ALA A 647 11.91 5.45 21.94
N MET A 648 10.74 6.10 21.91
CA MET A 648 9.82 6.19 23.06
C MET A 648 9.07 4.88 23.31
N THR A 649 8.77 4.12 22.26
CA THR A 649 7.86 2.95 22.33
C THR A 649 8.58 1.61 22.19
N GLY A 650 9.91 1.60 22.20
CA GLY A 650 10.69 0.39 21.89
C GLY A 650 10.40 -0.18 20.48
N GLY A 651 10.03 0.67 19.53
CA GLY A 651 9.73 0.31 18.14
C GLY A 651 8.28 -0.15 17.87
N GLN A 652 7.41 -0.12 18.88
CA GLN A 652 6.03 -0.61 18.75
C GLN A 652 5.05 0.46 18.25
N GLY A 653 5.42 1.74 18.31
CA GLY A 653 4.59 2.86 17.90
C GLY A 653 4.52 3.03 16.38
N ARG A 654 3.32 3.34 15.87
CA ARG A 654 3.04 3.68 14.48
C ARG A 654 2.21 4.94 14.41
N TYR A 655 2.30 5.67 13.31
CA TYR A 655 1.42 6.81 13.10
C TYR A 655 0.99 6.98 11.65
N THR A 656 -0.15 7.61 11.45
CA THR A 656 -0.66 8.08 10.16
C THR A 656 -0.79 9.60 10.18
N LEU A 657 -0.70 10.23 9.00
CA LEU A 657 -0.90 11.68 8.83
C LEU A 657 -1.96 11.92 7.77
N ALA A 658 -2.81 12.91 8.00
CA ALA A 658 -3.66 13.48 6.97
C ALA A 658 -3.59 15.01 7.02
N PHE A 659 -3.59 15.66 5.86
CA PHE A 659 -3.67 17.13 5.80
C PHE A 659 -4.98 17.59 6.43
N SER A 660 -4.91 18.57 7.33
CA SER A 660 -6.09 19.15 7.98
C SER A 660 -6.41 20.51 7.38
N HIS A 661 -5.53 21.48 7.57
CA HIS A 661 -5.72 22.85 7.12
C HIS A 661 -4.40 23.62 7.16
N TYR A 662 -4.43 24.88 6.75
CA TYR A 662 -3.35 25.84 6.96
C TYR A 662 -3.67 26.74 8.16
N ASP A 663 -2.69 26.92 9.04
CA ASP A 663 -2.79 27.84 10.18
C ASP A 663 -1.63 28.84 10.20
N VAL A 664 -1.75 29.91 10.98
CA VAL A 664 -0.76 30.98 11.05
C VAL A 664 0.53 30.46 11.67
N ALA A 665 1.64 30.55 10.92
CA ALA A 665 2.95 30.15 11.43
C ALA A 665 3.37 31.07 12.60
N PRO A 666 4.11 30.57 13.61
CA PRO A 666 4.57 31.40 14.72
C PRO A 666 5.45 32.58 14.27
N PRO A 667 5.46 33.72 14.98
CA PRO A 667 6.23 34.91 14.58
C PRO A 667 7.70 34.65 14.29
N GLY A 668 8.36 33.77 15.06
CA GLY A 668 9.75 33.39 14.83
C GLY A 668 9.97 32.67 13.49
N VAL A 669 9.06 31.76 13.14
CA VAL A 669 9.07 31.05 11.84
C VAL A 669 8.81 32.03 10.70
N GLN A 670 7.84 32.94 10.85
CA GLN A 670 7.56 33.96 9.84
C GLN A 670 8.78 34.85 9.57
N GLN A 671 9.45 35.33 10.62
CA GLN A 671 10.66 36.15 10.49
C GLN A 671 11.80 35.40 9.81
N GLN A 672 12.00 34.14 10.18
CA GLN A 672 13.03 33.29 9.58
C GLN A 672 12.78 33.11 8.08
N LEU A 673 11.56 32.74 7.68
CA LEU A 673 11.20 32.52 6.28
C LEU A 673 11.28 33.81 5.46
N ALA A 674 10.78 34.93 5.99
CA ALA A 674 10.87 36.24 5.34
C ALA A 674 12.32 36.69 5.13
N SER A 675 13.23 36.41 6.07
CA SER A 675 14.65 36.78 5.95
C SER A 675 15.39 36.06 4.82
N GLN A 676 14.88 34.89 4.40
CA GLN A 676 15.45 34.08 3.33
C GLN A 676 14.90 34.47 1.95
N PHE A 677 13.85 35.29 1.91
CA PHE A 677 13.21 35.74 0.68
C PHE A 677 13.72 37.12 0.26
N ARG A 678 14.01 37.27 -1.03
CA ARG A 678 14.18 38.57 -1.67
C ARG A 678 13.23 38.65 -2.83
N MET A 679 12.29 39.59 -2.77
CA MET A 679 11.42 39.88 -3.90
C MET A 679 12.30 40.33 -5.07
N ARG A 680 12.21 39.63 -6.20
CA ARG A 680 12.96 40.03 -7.40
C ARG A 680 12.34 41.30 -7.95
N ASP A 681 13.07 42.40 -7.92
CA ASP A 681 12.75 43.57 -8.71
C ASP A 681 13.02 43.23 -10.19
N GLU A 682 11.97 42.79 -10.89
CA GLU A 682 12.02 42.66 -12.35
C GLU A 682 11.83 44.06 -12.97
N GLU A 683 12.90 44.59 -13.58
CA GLU A 683 12.88 45.80 -14.43
C GLU A 683 11.94 45.68 -15.65
#